data_AF-A0A8S1ZLJ0-F1
#
_entry.id   AF-A0A8S1ZLJ0-F1
#
_cell.length_a   1.000
_cell.length_b   1.000
_cell.length_c   1.000
_cell.angle_alpha   90.00
_cell.angle_beta   90.00
_cell.angle_gamma   90.00
#
_symmetry.space_group_name_H-M   'P 1'
#
loop_
_entity.id
_entity.type
_entity.pdbx_description
1 polymer ?
#
loop_
_entity_poly.entity_id
_entity_poly.type
_entity_poly.pdbx_seq_one_letter_code
_entity_poly.pdbx_strand_id
1 'polypeptide(L)'
;MALVVICGQPCSGKSIAAVTLAETLKESETKQNVRIIDEASFHLDRNQNYANMPAEKNLRGKLRSDVDRSVSRGDIVIVDSLNSIKGYRYELWCIARAAGIRYCVVYCDVDEAHCRQWNKERSGRGEDGYDDGIFEDLVRRFEKPERRNRWDSPLFELYPSREGIDKSSPVILEAVTYLTKTVDSKTQDVRILQPSIATQAARFSEANSLYELDRATQEIINAIVEQQSLGGAISRVTLGNELPPIEISRPIGLPELRRLRRTFVKLMGQSSLSGPPLPTDAESAKRRFVDYLNREFGGLLTIKALVLILGTMKVASVFGLRPRISGLLFLIIGVIALITILVPNSDDSSTTSTTRVPPHNIYSNYGRIKEQAAIDYLDLRFFSLGVNRLKEFPLCGKERDNYVPCYNITETDRSCDFVREGERCVVRPPRDYKIPLRWPVGRDIIWTGNVKITKDQFLSSGTMTKRLMLLEENQITFHSEDGLIFDGVKDYAFQIAEMIGLGSDTEFPQAGIRTVLDIGCGFGSFGAHLVSLNVMPICIAEYEASGSQVQLALERGLPAMIGNFFSKQLPYPALSFDMVHCAQCGITWDIKDAMLLLEVDRVLKPGGYFVLTSPTSKAQGNSPETKKTSISTRVDELSKKICWSLSGQQDETFLWQKAADPNCYSSRSQASIPLCKDDDSVPYYQPLVPCISGTKSKRWIPIQNRSTASGTSLSELEIHGIKPEEFDEDIQVWRSALKNYWSLLTPLIFSDHPKRPGDEDPVPPFYMIRNAMDMNARYGNLNLALLNQGKSVWVMNVVPVKTRNTLPIILDRGFAGVLHDWCEPFPTYPRTYDMLHANELLTHLSSERCSLMDLFLEMDRILRPEGWVVLSDKLGVIEMARTLAARVRWEARVIDTEDGSDQRLLIQMMLADSGEKSRG
;
A
#
# COMPACT_ATOMS: atom_id res chain seq x y z
N MET A 1 31.49 -14.47 -26.71
CA MET A 1 31.75 -13.92 -25.36
C MET A 1 30.71 -14.45 -24.37
N ALA A 2 31.15 -14.82 -23.17
CA ALA A 2 30.33 -15.55 -22.20
C ALA A 2 30.87 -15.41 -20.76
N LEU A 3 29.98 -15.51 -19.77
CA LEU A 3 30.32 -15.66 -18.36
C LEU A 3 30.01 -17.10 -17.94
N VAL A 4 31.04 -17.82 -17.49
CA VAL A 4 30.96 -19.20 -17.00
C VAL A 4 31.09 -19.17 -15.48
N VAL A 5 30.10 -19.69 -14.77
CA VAL A 5 30.11 -19.78 -13.30
C VAL A 5 30.29 -21.23 -12.91
N ILE A 6 31.42 -21.57 -12.29
CA ILE A 6 31.68 -22.92 -11.79
C ILE A 6 31.20 -23.01 -10.36
N CYS A 7 30.40 -24.02 -10.02
CA CYS A 7 29.90 -24.23 -8.67
C CYS A 7 30.01 -25.70 -8.24
N GLY A 8 30.03 -25.94 -6.93
CA GLY A 8 30.19 -27.27 -6.36
C GLY A 8 30.71 -27.21 -4.93
N GLN A 9 30.55 -28.32 -4.20
CA GLN A 9 31.02 -28.49 -2.83
C GLN A 9 32.50 -28.10 -2.65
N PRO A 10 32.98 -27.72 -1.44
CA PRO A 10 34.40 -27.46 -1.23
C PRO A 10 35.23 -28.68 -1.66
N CYS A 11 36.38 -28.41 -2.29
CA CYS A 11 37.26 -29.44 -2.85
C CYS A 11 36.69 -30.31 -3.98
N SER A 12 35.52 -30.03 -4.57
CA SER A 12 34.90 -30.85 -5.63
C SER A 12 35.58 -30.84 -7.02
N GLY A 13 36.81 -30.29 -7.16
CA GLY A 13 37.52 -30.24 -8.45
C GLY A 13 37.20 -29.03 -9.34
N LYS A 14 36.54 -27.99 -8.82
CA LYS A 14 36.17 -26.77 -9.56
C LYS A 14 37.34 -26.10 -10.30
N SER A 15 38.47 -25.88 -9.61
CA SER A 15 39.64 -25.25 -10.22
C SER A 15 40.25 -26.08 -11.35
N ILE A 16 40.20 -27.41 -11.24
CA ILE A 16 40.63 -28.31 -12.31
C ILE A 16 39.68 -28.13 -13.51
N ALA A 17 38.37 -28.12 -13.29
CA ALA A 17 37.39 -27.84 -14.35
C ALA A 17 37.60 -26.47 -15.01
N ALA A 18 37.91 -25.42 -14.22
CA ALA A 18 38.18 -24.07 -14.72
C ALA A 18 39.40 -24.04 -15.66
N VAL A 19 40.50 -24.63 -15.22
CA VAL A 19 41.76 -24.69 -15.97
C VAL A 19 41.62 -25.54 -17.22
N THR A 20 41.06 -26.76 -17.11
CA THR A 20 40.84 -27.65 -18.26
C THR A 20 39.94 -26.98 -19.31
N LEU A 21 38.86 -26.33 -18.90
CA LEU A 21 37.98 -25.60 -19.81
C LEU A 21 38.70 -24.43 -20.48
N ALA A 22 39.49 -23.65 -19.72
CA ALA A 22 40.23 -22.52 -20.26
C ALA A 22 41.31 -22.93 -21.27
N GLU A 23 42.05 -24.02 -20.99
CA GLU A 23 43.04 -24.57 -21.91
C GLU A 23 42.40 -25.08 -23.20
N THR A 24 41.30 -25.85 -23.08
CA THR A 24 40.59 -26.38 -24.25
C THR A 24 40.01 -25.25 -25.12
N LEU A 25 39.53 -24.15 -24.51
CA LEU A 25 39.08 -22.96 -25.23
C LEU A 25 40.22 -22.24 -25.96
N LYS A 26 41.42 -22.17 -25.37
CA LYS A 26 42.61 -21.56 -25.99
C LYS A 26 43.16 -22.38 -27.15
N GLU A 27 43.03 -23.71 -27.09
CA GLU A 27 43.43 -24.64 -28.14
C GLU A 27 42.42 -24.71 -29.31
N SER A 28 41.20 -24.21 -29.12
CA SER A 28 40.16 -24.18 -30.16
C SER A 28 40.52 -23.25 -31.34
N GLU A 29 40.00 -23.58 -32.54
CA GLU A 29 40.30 -22.87 -33.80
C GLU A 29 40.01 -21.36 -33.77
N THR A 30 39.16 -20.90 -32.85
CA THR A 30 38.72 -19.50 -32.77
C THR A 30 39.60 -18.59 -31.89
N LYS A 31 40.66 -19.12 -31.25
CA LYS A 31 41.58 -18.38 -30.34
C LYS A 31 40.87 -17.30 -29.50
N GLN A 32 40.00 -17.74 -28.60
CA GLN A 32 39.24 -16.85 -27.72
C GLN A 32 40.12 -16.29 -26.60
N ASN A 33 39.87 -15.04 -26.21
CA ASN A 33 40.47 -14.47 -25.01
C ASN A 33 39.72 -15.00 -23.77
N VAL A 34 40.41 -15.79 -22.93
CA VAL A 34 39.82 -16.44 -21.75
C VAL A 34 40.51 -15.95 -20.49
N ARG A 35 39.72 -15.45 -19.54
CA ARG A 35 40.19 -14.99 -18.22
C ARG A 35 39.52 -15.80 -17.12
N ILE A 36 40.33 -16.38 -16.23
CA ILE A 36 39.85 -17.01 -14.99
C ILE A 36 39.90 -15.96 -13.88
N ILE A 37 38.83 -15.84 -13.11
CA ILE A 37 38.74 -15.03 -11.90
C ILE A 37 38.55 -16.02 -10.76
N ASP A 38 39.54 -16.09 -9.87
CA ASP A 38 39.58 -16.99 -8.73
C ASP A 38 40.01 -16.26 -7.45
N GLU A 39 39.94 -16.97 -6.33
CA GLU A 39 40.34 -16.44 -5.01
C GLU A 39 41.86 -16.21 -4.93
N ALA A 40 42.64 -17.05 -5.61
CA ALA A 40 44.10 -17.01 -5.62
C ALA A 40 44.63 -15.73 -6.31
N SER A 41 43.92 -15.21 -7.31
CA SER A 41 44.24 -13.98 -8.04
C SER A 41 44.29 -12.73 -7.15
N PHE A 42 43.71 -12.79 -5.94
CA PHE A 42 43.70 -11.69 -4.98
C PHE A 42 44.65 -11.91 -3.79
N HIS A 43 45.47 -12.97 -3.80
CA HIS A 43 46.34 -13.37 -2.69
C HIS A 43 45.60 -13.51 -1.35
N LEU A 44 44.38 -14.05 -1.38
CA LEU A 44 43.55 -14.17 -0.18
C LEU A 44 43.60 -15.61 0.36
N ASP A 45 43.81 -15.73 1.68
CA ASP A 45 43.82 -17.03 2.36
C ASP A 45 42.40 -17.62 2.48
N ARG A 46 42.24 -18.90 2.13
CA ARG A 46 40.94 -19.58 2.10
C ARG A 46 40.27 -19.60 3.48
N ASN A 47 41.01 -19.96 4.53
CA ASN A 47 40.43 -20.09 5.86
C ASN A 47 40.07 -18.72 6.45
N GLN A 48 40.85 -17.68 6.19
CA GLN A 48 40.53 -16.31 6.60
C GLN A 48 39.27 -15.77 5.92
N ASN A 49 39.09 -16.01 4.61
CA ASN A 49 37.92 -15.50 3.89
C ASN A 49 36.62 -16.19 4.29
N TYR A 50 36.68 -17.44 4.74
CA TYR A 50 35.51 -18.22 5.15
C TYR A 50 35.39 -18.37 6.68
N ALA A 51 36.24 -17.70 7.46
CA ALA A 51 36.21 -17.73 8.93
C ALA A 51 34.93 -17.13 9.52
N ASN A 52 34.33 -16.14 8.86
CA ASN A 52 33.11 -15.49 9.30
C ASN A 52 32.34 -14.84 8.14
N MET A 53 31.07 -14.51 8.39
CA MET A 53 30.17 -13.94 7.38
C MET A 53 30.66 -12.61 6.76
N PRO A 54 31.25 -11.67 7.52
CA PRO A 54 31.85 -10.46 6.95
C PRO A 54 33.00 -10.71 5.98
N ALA A 55 33.94 -11.61 6.32
CA ALA A 55 35.06 -11.96 5.45
C ALA A 55 34.56 -12.58 4.13
N GLU A 56 33.56 -13.47 4.23
CA GLU A 56 32.97 -14.13 3.07
C GLU A 56 32.24 -13.11 2.16
N LYS A 57 31.53 -12.15 2.76
CA LYS A 57 30.87 -11.06 2.03
C LYS A 57 31.87 -10.18 1.29
N ASN A 58 33.00 -9.85 1.94
CA ASN A 58 34.06 -9.06 1.33
C ASN A 58 34.71 -9.79 0.15
N LEU A 59 34.95 -11.10 0.29
CA LEU A 59 35.45 -11.94 -0.80
C LEU A 59 34.49 -11.92 -2.00
N ARG A 60 33.19 -12.18 -1.78
CA ARG A 60 32.17 -12.13 -2.84
C ARG A 60 32.11 -10.77 -3.54
N GLY A 61 32.25 -9.69 -2.78
CA GLY A 61 32.30 -8.32 -3.31
C GLY A 61 33.51 -8.06 -4.21
N LYS A 62 34.69 -8.54 -3.82
CA LYS A 62 35.92 -8.44 -4.63
C LYS A 62 35.81 -9.21 -5.94
N LEU A 63 35.41 -10.49 -5.87
CA LEU A 63 35.19 -11.34 -7.04
C LEU A 63 34.16 -10.73 -8.00
N ARG A 64 33.03 -10.26 -7.46
CA ARG A 64 31.96 -9.61 -8.25
C ARG A 64 32.46 -8.35 -8.96
N SER A 65 33.24 -7.53 -8.28
CA SER A 65 33.81 -6.30 -8.85
C SER A 65 34.77 -6.59 -10.01
N ASP A 66 35.60 -7.64 -9.91
CA ASP A 66 36.49 -8.02 -11.01
C ASP A 66 35.74 -8.66 -12.19
N VAL A 67 34.67 -9.42 -11.91
CA VAL A 67 33.77 -9.94 -12.95
C VAL A 67 33.13 -8.80 -13.73
N ASP A 68 32.57 -7.81 -13.03
CA ASP A 68 31.91 -6.65 -13.64
C ASP A 68 32.86 -5.85 -14.54
N ARG A 69 34.14 -5.72 -14.13
CA ARG A 69 35.18 -5.05 -14.93
C ARG A 69 35.69 -5.89 -16.10
N SER A 70 35.66 -7.22 -15.98
CA SER A 70 36.25 -8.14 -16.97
C SER A 70 35.25 -8.60 -18.04
N VAL A 71 33.96 -8.53 -17.76
CA VAL A 71 32.91 -8.97 -18.68
C VAL A 71 32.83 -8.02 -19.88
N SER A 72 33.00 -8.57 -21.10
CA SER A 72 33.08 -7.76 -22.31
C SER A 72 32.46 -8.40 -23.56
N ARG A 73 32.30 -7.54 -24.58
CA ARG A 73 32.27 -7.76 -26.03
C ARG A 73 33.00 -9.00 -26.62
N GLY A 74 34.16 -9.30 -26.06
CA GLY A 74 35.20 -10.06 -26.75
C GLY A 74 35.69 -11.28 -25.97
N ASP A 75 35.39 -11.36 -24.69
CA ASP A 75 36.10 -12.25 -23.78
C ASP A 75 35.18 -13.35 -23.21
N ILE A 76 35.79 -14.46 -22.79
CA ILE A 76 35.15 -15.49 -21.97
C ILE A 76 35.71 -15.36 -20.56
N VAL A 77 34.84 -15.08 -19.59
CA VAL A 77 35.21 -14.96 -18.19
C VAL A 77 34.73 -16.22 -17.45
N ILE A 78 35.65 -16.90 -16.78
CA ILE A 78 35.37 -18.09 -15.96
C ILE A 78 35.54 -17.70 -14.49
N VAL A 79 34.50 -17.89 -13.68
CA VAL A 79 34.52 -17.62 -12.24
C VAL A 79 34.75 -18.92 -11.48
N ASP A 80 35.97 -19.10 -10.97
CA ASP A 80 36.36 -20.24 -10.13
C ASP A 80 36.33 -19.86 -8.65
N SER A 81 35.20 -20.11 -8.01
CA SER A 81 35.01 -19.99 -6.56
C SER A 81 33.94 -21.00 -6.12
N LEU A 82 33.62 -21.07 -4.82
CA LEU A 82 32.57 -21.96 -4.32
C LEU A 82 31.22 -21.72 -5.01
N ASN A 83 30.86 -20.45 -5.24
CA ASN A 83 29.56 -20.04 -5.80
C ASN A 83 28.38 -20.80 -5.15
N SER A 84 28.47 -20.99 -3.83
CA SER A 84 27.67 -21.92 -3.02
C SER A 84 26.24 -21.46 -2.77
N ILE A 85 25.98 -20.16 -2.88
CA ILE A 85 24.67 -19.55 -2.59
C ILE A 85 24.00 -19.15 -3.90
N LYS A 86 22.74 -19.53 -4.07
CA LYS A 86 21.89 -19.22 -5.23
C LYS A 86 21.82 -17.72 -5.52
N GLY A 87 21.69 -16.88 -4.50
CA GLY A 87 21.68 -15.43 -4.62
C GLY A 87 22.93 -14.85 -5.28
N TYR A 88 24.12 -15.39 -4.99
CA TYR A 88 25.36 -14.92 -5.61
C TYR A 88 25.47 -15.31 -7.10
N ARG A 89 25.01 -16.52 -7.46
CA ARG A 89 24.94 -16.95 -8.86
C ARG A 89 23.98 -16.06 -9.67
N TYR A 90 22.87 -15.62 -9.07
CA TYR A 90 21.95 -14.65 -9.67
C TYR A 90 22.60 -13.27 -9.90
N GLU A 91 23.39 -12.77 -8.94
CA GLU A 91 24.12 -11.51 -9.12
C GLU A 91 25.07 -11.56 -10.32
N LEU A 92 25.82 -12.66 -10.48
CA LEU A 92 26.70 -12.88 -11.63
C LEU A 92 25.90 -12.98 -12.94
N TRP A 93 24.73 -13.63 -12.92
CA TRP A 93 23.82 -13.67 -14.06
C TRP A 93 23.33 -12.27 -14.47
N CYS A 94 23.02 -11.41 -13.51
CA CYS A 94 22.63 -10.03 -13.77
C CYS A 94 23.75 -9.24 -14.46
N ILE A 95 25.02 -9.45 -14.08
CA ILE A 95 26.19 -8.84 -14.75
C ILE A 95 26.29 -9.33 -16.20
N ALA A 96 26.17 -10.64 -16.43
CA ALA A 96 26.18 -11.20 -17.78
C ALA A 96 25.02 -10.66 -18.65
N ARG A 97 23.83 -10.51 -18.05
CA ARG A 97 22.65 -9.93 -18.70
C ARG A 97 22.84 -8.45 -19.01
N ALA A 98 23.43 -7.68 -18.10
CA ALA A 98 23.76 -6.27 -18.27
C ALA A 98 24.68 -6.06 -19.47
N ALA A 99 25.73 -6.87 -19.58
CA ALA A 99 26.69 -6.83 -20.68
C ALA A 99 26.13 -7.39 -22.00
N GLY A 100 24.99 -8.10 -21.94
CA GLY A 100 24.36 -8.73 -23.08
C GLY A 100 25.17 -9.90 -23.63
N ILE A 101 25.73 -10.71 -22.72
CA ILE A 101 26.60 -11.84 -23.06
C ILE A 101 25.93 -13.19 -22.71
N ARG A 102 26.52 -14.31 -23.13
CA ARG A 102 26.03 -15.64 -22.73
C ARG A 102 26.36 -15.90 -21.26
N TYR A 103 25.55 -16.72 -20.63
CA TYR A 103 25.77 -17.18 -19.25
C TYR A 103 25.56 -18.68 -19.17
N CYS A 104 26.43 -19.39 -18.43
CA CYS A 104 26.20 -20.79 -18.09
C CYS A 104 26.74 -21.12 -16.69
N VAL A 105 26.08 -22.08 -16.03
CA VAL A 105 26.54 -22.70 -14.79
C VAL A 105 27.14 -24.06 -15.12
N VAL A 106 28.37 -24.30 -14.65
CA VAL A 106 29.04 -25.60 -14.67
C VAL A 106 29.04 -26.14 -13.24
N TYR A 107 28.39 -27.27 -13.01
CA TYR A 107 28.25 -27.87 -11.68
C TYR A 107 29.17 -29.08 -11.54
N CYS A 108 30.09 -29.05 -10.58
CA CYS A 108 30.93 -30.18 -10.21
C CYS A 108 30.23 -30.98 -9.11
N ASP A 109 29.54 -32.06 -9.48
CA ASP A 109 28.79 -32.92 -8.56
C ASP A 109 29.72 -33.99 -7.96
N VAL A 110 30.08 -33.77 -6.70
CA VAL A 110 30.87 -34.70 -5.90
C VAL A 110 30.20 -34.83 -4.54
N ASP A 111 30.11 -36.05 -4.05
CA ASP A 111 29.57 -36.34 -2.73
C ASP A 111 30.52 -35.88 -1.61
N GLU A 112 29.94 -35.59 -0.46
CA GLU A 112 30.63 -35.00 0.68
C GLU A 112 31.79 -35.87 1.19
N ALA A 113 31.67 -37.20 1.07
CA ALA A 113 32.70 -38.14 1.52
C ALA A 113 33.99 -37.99 0.69
N HIS A 114 33.88 -37.92 -0.64
CA HIS A 114 35.03 -37.69 -1.51
C HIS A 114 35.60 -36.27 -1.33
N CYS A 115 34.76 -35.25 -1.20
CA CYS A 115 35.22 -33.88 -0.91
C CYS A 115 36.06 -33.80 0.37
N ARG A 116 35.61 -34.49 1.42
CA ARG A 116 36.32 -34.55 2.71
C ARG A 116 37.64 -35.29 2.60
N GLN A 117 37.66 -36.42 1.88
CA GLN A 117 38.87 -37.19 1.64
C GLN A 117 39.91 -36.35 0.88
N TRP A 118 39.51 -35.67 -0.19
CA TRP A 118 40.40 -34.81 -0.96
C TRP A 118 40.88 -33.59 -0.18
N ASN A 119 40.07 -33.03 0.73
CA ASN A 119 40.52 -31.97 1.62
C ASN A 119 41.66 -32.45 2.53
N LYS A 120 41.54 -33.64 3.12
CA LYS A 120 42.59 -34.25 3.96
C LYS A 120 43.86 -34.57 3.19
N GLU A 121 43.73 -35.11 1.98
CA GLU A 121 44.87 -35.41 1.10
C GLU A 121 45.62 -34.14 0.66
N ARG A 122 44.93 -33.01 0.53
CA ARG A 122 45.56 -31.71 0.25
C ARG A 122 46.36 -31.20 1.44
N SER A 123 45.76 -31.22 2.63
CA SER A 123 46.47 -30.88 3.86
C SER A 123 47.71 -31.77 4.08
N GLY A 124 47.62 -33.06 3.77
CA GLY A 124 48.74 -34.00 3.85
C GLY A 124 49.86 -33.76 2.82
N ARG A 125 49.55 -33.10 1.69
CA ARG A 125 50.51 -32.70 0.64
C ARG A 125 51.09 -31.30 0.85
N GLY A 126 50.65 -30.57 1.87
CA GLY A 126 51.03 -29.17 2.09
C GLY A 126 50.39 -28.20 1.09
N GLU A 127 49.28 -28.59 0.46
CA GLU A 127 48.47 -27.72 -0.40
C GLU A 127 47.40 -26.98 0.43
N ASP A 128 46.93 -25.83 -0.08
CA ASP A 128 45.88 -25.03 0.57
C ASP A 128 44.54 -25.79 0.67
N GLY A 129 44.22 -26.25 1.88
CA GLY A 129 42.97 -26.91 2.25
C GLY A 129 42.11 -26.04 3.19
N TYR A 130 40.86 -26.48 3.41
CA TYR A 130 39.98 -25.87 4.42
C TYR A 130 40.20 -26.53 5.78
N ASP A 131 40.16 -25.74 6.85
CA ASP A 131 40.11 -26.25 8.21
C ASP A 131 38.81 -27.04 8.42
N ASP A 132 38.85 -28.10 9.24
CA ASP A 132 37.73 -29.02 9.42
C ASP A 132 36.41 -28.30 9.78
N GLY A 133 36.46 -27.31 10.69
CA GLY A 133 35.28 -26.55 11.09
C GLY A 133 34.67 -25.70 9.96
N ILE A 134 35.53 -25.09 9.14
CA ILE A 134 35.09 -24.28 7.99
C ILE A 134 34.56 -25.19 6.88
N PHE A 135 35.22 -26.32 6.64
CA PHE A 135 34.78 -27.31 5.66
C PHE A 135 33.35 -27.80 5.94
N GLU A 136 33.06 -28.18 7.18
CA GLU A 136 31.72 -28.65 7.57
C GLU A 136 30.64 -27.59 7.39
N ASP A 137 30.95 -26.36 7.77
CA ASP A 137 30.03 -25.23 7.61
C ASP A 137 29.73 -24.96 6.12
N LEU A 138 30.77 -24.97 5.28
CA LEU A 138 30.61 -24.77 3.83
C LEU A 138 29.80 -25.88 3.17
N VAL A 139 30.02 -27.15 3.56
CA VAL A 139 29.25 -28.29 3.04
C VAL A 139 27.78 -28.17 3.42
N ARG A 140 27.49 -27.84 4.69
CA ARG A 140 26.11 -27.71 5.20
C ARG A 140 25.34 -26.57 4.52
N ARG A 141 26.01 -25.47 4.16
CA ARG A 141 25.41 -24.28 3.55
C ARG A 141 25.35 -24.34 2.02
N PHE A 142 25.85 -25.39 1.38
CA PHE A 142 25.91 -25.46 -0.08
C PHE A 142 24.52 -25.68 -0.71
N GLU A 143 24.10 -24.75 -1.57
CA GLU A 143 22.84 -24.83 -2.31
C GLU A 143 23.08 -25.36 -3.74
N LYS A 144 22.59 -26.58 -4.00
CA LYS A 144 22.69 -27.22 -5.32
C LYS A 144 21.95 -26.39 -6.39
N PRO A 145 22.53 -26.22 -7.60
CA PRO A 145 21.89 -25.48 -8.68
C PRO A 145 20.59 -26.14 -9.17
N GLU A 146 19.54 -25.34 -9.40
CA GLU A 146 18.21 -25.85 -9.72
C GLU A 146 17.87 -25.78 -11.22
N ARG A 147 17.65 -26.94 -11.86
CA ARG A 147 17.26 -27.03 -13.29
C ARG A 147 15.97 -26.26 -13.67
N ARG A 148 15.08 -25.99 -12.71
CA ARG A 148 13.83 -25.24 -12.94
C ARG A 148 14.08 -23.75 -13.18
N ASN A 149 15.17 -23.20 -12.66
CA ASN A 149 15.50 -21.80 -12.79
C ASN A 149 16.39 -21.60 -14.00
N ARG A 150 15.92 -20.85 -15.00
CA ARG A 150 16.68 -20.62 -16.24
C ARG A 150 18.10 -20.07 -16.01
N TRP A 151 18.29 -19.25 -14.98
CA TRP A 151 19.59 -18.65 -14.65
C TRP A 151 20.41 -19.49 -13.66
N ASP A 152 19.81 -20.44 -12.95
CA ASP A 152 20.51 -21.31 -12.00
C ASP A 152 20.70 -22.74 -12.52
N SER A 153 20.16 -23.04 -13.70
CA SER A 153 20.20 -24.37 -14.28
C SER A 153 21.66 -24.78 -14.55
N PRO A 154 22.12 -25.93 -14.02
CA PRO A 154 23.43 -26.46 -14.33
C PRO A 154 23.42 -26.95 -15.78
N LEU A 155 23.92 -26.12 -16.71
CA LEU A 155 23.93 -26.46 -18.14
C LEU A 155 24.94 -27.56 -18.44
N PHE A 156 25.98 -27.67 -17.63
CA PHE A 156 27.00 -28.71 -17.72
C PHE A 156 27.23 -29.28 -16.32
N GLU A 157 27.10 -30.60 -16.19
CA GLU A 157 27.32 -31.32 -14.93
C GLU A 157 28.55 -32.22 -15.10
N LEU A 158 29.54 -32.02 -14.23
CA LEU A 158 30.76 -32.83 -14.18
C LEU A 158 30.69 -33.77 -12.98
N TYR A 159 31.20 -34.99 -13.14
CA TYR A 159 31.29 -36.00 -12.07
C TYR A 159 32.75 -36.40 -11.78
N PRO A 160 33.58 -35.50 -11.18
CA PRO A 160 35.02 -35.71 -11.04
C PRO A 160 35.44 -36.98 -10.31
N SER A 161 34.65 -37.45 -9.33
CA SER A 161 34.95 -38.66 -8.56
C SER A 161 34.76 -39.95 -9.36
N ARG A 162 33.96 -39.92 -10.44
CA ARG A 162 33.62 -41.10 -11.26
C ARG A 162 34.32 -41.10 -12.61
N GLU A 163 34.38 -39.95 -13.26
CA GLU A 163 34.78 -39.82 -14.66
C GLU A 163 36.10 -39.07 -14.83
N GLY A 164 36.61 -38.44 -13.77
CA GLY A 164 37.74 -37.51 -13.85
C GLY A 164 37.39 -36.22 -14.60
N ILE A 165 38.35 -35.31 -14.71
CA ILE A 165 38.24 -34.08 -15.51
C ILE A 165 39.43 -34.08 -16.47
N ASP A 166 39.17 -34.21 -17.77
CA ASP A 166 40.16 -34.14 -18.83
C ASP A 166 39.63 -33.34 -20.04
N LYS A 167 40.53 -32.87 -20.90
CA LYS A 167 40.20 -32.16 -22.16
C LYS A 167 39.33 -33.01 -23.09
N SER A 168 39.47 -34.34 -23.02
CA SER A 168 38.65 -35.28 -23.80
C SER A 168 37.25 -35.55 -23.22
N SER A 169 36.92 -34.98 -22.05
CA SER A 169 35.61 -35.17 -21.42
C SER A 169 34.48 -34.65 -22.33
N PRO A 170 33.41 -35.44 -22.57
CA PRO A 170 32.33 -35.05 -23.47
C PRO A 170 31.65 -33.76 -23.01
N VAL A 171 31.53 -33.54 -21.70
CA VAL A 171 30.91 -32.35 -21.11
C VAL A 171 31.76 -31.10 -21.35
N ILE A 172 33.10 -31.21 -21.29
CA ILE A 172 34.02 -30.10 -21.58
C ILE A 172 33.95 -29.72 -23.06
N LEU A 173 33.92 -30.71 -23.96
CA LEU A 173 33.78 -30.49 -25.40
C LEU A 173 32.42 -29.86 -25.77
N GLU A 174 31.34 -30.28 -25.11
CA GLU A 174 30.01 -29.68 -25.27
C GLU A 174 30.00 -28.22 -24.79
N ALA A 175 30.61 -27.94 -23.63
CA ALA A 175 30.76 -26.59 -23.11
C ALA A 175 31.55 -25.69 -24.06
N VAL A 176 32.69 -26.17 -24.60
CA VAL A 176 33.48 -25.44 -25.60
C VAL A 176 32.66 -25.15 -26.85
N THR A 177 31.89 -26.13 -27.34
CA THR A 177 31.01 -25.98 -28.50
C THR A 177 29.94 -24.91 -28.24
N TYR A 178 29.29 -24.95 -27.08
CA TYR A 178 28.30 -23.96 -26.67
C TYR A 178 28.88 -22.54 -26.57
N LEU A 179 30.11 -22.41 -26.04
CA LEU A 179 30.77 -21.12 -25.84
C LEU A 179 31.30 -20.52 -27.16
N THR A 180 31.66 -21.35 -28.13
CA THR A 180 32.27 -20.93 -29.41
C THR A 180 31.28 -20.85 -30.58
N LYS A 181 30.11 -21.48 -30.49
CA LYS A 181 29.09 -21.48 -31.57
C LYS A 181 28.74 -20.06 -32.02
N THR A 182 28.78 -19.80 -33.33
CA THR A 182 28.34 -18.53 -33.95
C THR A 182 26.81 -18.49 -33.98
N VAL A 183 26.23 -17.31 -33.71
CA VAL A 183 24.77 -17.14 -33.67
C VAL A 183 24.25 -17.06 -35.09
N ASP A 184 23.70 -18.17 -35.60
CA ASP A 184 23.08 -18.21 -36.91
C ASP A 184 21.63 -17.69 -36.82
N SER A 185 21.26 -16.73 -37.66
CA SER A 185 19.99 -15.98 -37.57
C SER A 185 18.74 -16.85 -37.82
N LYS A 186 18.92 -18.10 -38.24
CA LYS A 186 17.85 -19.06 -38.56
C LYS A 186 17.58 -20.08 -37.44
N THR A 187 18.51 -20.33 -36.53
CA THR A 187 18.35 -21.30 -35.43
C THR A 187 18.42 -20.57 -34.10
N GLN A 188 17.28 -20.39 -33.44
CA GLN A 188 17.12 -19.74 -32.13
C GLN A 188 17.81 -20.46 -30.94
N ASP A 189 18.78 -21.35 -31.19
CA ASP A 189 19.29 -22.28 -30.19
C ASP A 189 20.28 -21.67 -29.18
N VAL A 190 20.94 -20.54 -29.50
CA VAL A 190 21.92 -19.90 -28.60
C VAL A 190 21.40 -18.53 -28.16
N ARG A 191 20.76 -18.48 -26.99
CA ARG A 191 20.16 -17.24 -26.45
C ARG A 191 21.21 -16.33 -25.81
N ILE A 192 21.68 -15.33 -26.56
CA ILE A 192 22.36 -14.16 -25.98
C ILE A 192 21.38 -13.44 -25.04
N LEU A 193 21.81 -13.14 -23.81
CA LEU A 193 20.98 -12.41 -22.85
C LEU A 193 20.76 -10.98 -23.37
N GLN A 194 19.51 -10.52 -23.33
CA GLN A 194 19.18 -9.14 -23.67
C GLN A 194 19.13 -8.31 -22.37
N PRO A 195 19.87 -7.18 -22.29
CA PRO A 195 19.81 -6.30 -21.12
C PRO A 195 18.38 -5.81 -20.89
N SER A 196 17.91 -5.90 -19.66
CA SER A 196 16.69 -5.22 -19.22
C SER A 196 17.00 -3.87 -18.59
N ILE A 197 15.96 -3.03 -18.46
CA ILE A 197 16.01 -1.74 -17.74
C ILE A 197 16.62 -1.90 -16.34
N ALA A 198 16.31 -3.01 -15.63
CA ALA A 198 16.84 -3.32 -14.29
C ALA A 198 18.33 -3.69 -14.25
N THR A 199 18.96 -3.97 -15.40
CA THR A 199 20.36 -4.43 -15.50
C THR A 199 21.25 -3.46 -16.27
N GLN A 200 20.73 -2.36 -16.84
CA GLN A 200 21.55 -1.37 -17.52
C GLN A 200 22.03 -0.31 -16.53
N ALA A 201 23.35 -0.13 -16.40
CA ALA A 201 23.91 0.95 -15.59
C ALA A 201 23.50 2.31 -16.17
N ALA A 202 22.99 3.20 -15.31
CA ALA A 202 22.63 4.56 -15.68
C ALA A 202 23.88 5.33 -16.17
N ARG A 203 23.79 5.99 -17.33
CA ARG A 203 24.87 6.86 -17.84
C ARG A 203 24.86 8.18 -17.07
N PHE A 204 26.00 8.58 -16.51
CA PHE A 204 26.19 9.92 -15.96
C PHE A 204 26.23 10.96 -17.10
N SER A 205 25.50 12.06 -16.96
CA SER A 205 25.49 13.20 -17.90
C SER A 205 26.46 14.28 -17.42
N GLU A 206 27.34 14.77 -18.29
CA GLU A 206 28.17 15.95 -18.04
C GLU A 206 27.31 17.21 -17.88
N ALA A 207 27.68 18.08 -16.93
CA ALA A 207 26.85 19.16 -16.37
C ALA A 207 26.44 20.29 -17.35
N ASN A 208 26.98 20.37 -18.57
CA ASN A 208 26.76 21.49 -19.51
C ASN A 208 25.83 21.20 -20.71
N SER A 209 25.42 19.95 -20.93
CA SER A 209 24.72 19.54 -22.17
C SER A 209 23.27 20.02 -22.27
N LEU A 210 22.55 20.09 -21.16
CA LEU A 210 21.14 20.53 -21.11
C LEU A 210 20.98 22.04 -21.35
N TYR A 211 21.97 22.84 -20.94
CA TYR A 211 21.96 24.30 -21.13
C TYR A 211 22.12 24.67 -22.62
N GLU A 212 23.08 24.04 -23.31
CA GLU A 212 23.31 24.27 -24.74
C GLU A 212 22.12 23.79 -25.59
N LEU A 213 21.43 22.72 -25.18
CA LEU A 213 20.20 22.25 -25.82
C LEU A 213 19.05 23.27 -25.70
N ASP A 214 18.84 23.84 -24.51
CA ASP A 214 17.76 24.82 -24.31
C ASP A 214 18.04 26.12 -25.10
N ARG A 215 19.30 26.59 -25.09
CA ARG A 215 19.73 27.75 -25.89
C ARG A 215 19.53 27.54 -27.40
N ALA A 216 20.01 26.42 -27.94
CA ALA A 216 19.91 26.10 -29.37
C ALA A 216 18.46 26.01 -29.86
N THR A 217 17.57 25.40 -29.07
CA THR A 217 16.15 25.26 -29.45
C THR A 217 15.39 26.59 -29.37
N GLN A 218 15.79 27.50 -28.46
CA GLN A 218 15.22 28.85 -28.36
C GLN A 218 15.57 29.72 -29.58
N GLU A 219 16.79 29.64 -30.08
CA GLU A 219 17.23 30.39 -31.27
C GLU A 219 16.39 30.05 -32.51
N ILE A 220 16.08 28.77 -32.72
CA ILE A 220 15.25 28.30 -33.85
C ILE A 220 13.81 28.80 -33.76
N ILE A 221 13.22 28.83 -32.55
CA ILE A 221 11.86 29.36 -32.36
C ILE A 221 11.79 30.84 -32.67
N ASN A 222 12.78 31.61 -32.21
CA ASN A 222 12.80 33.05 -32.46
C ASN A 222 12.88 33.34 -33.96
N ALA A 223 13.69 32.58 -34.71
CA ALA A 223 13.79 32.72 -36.16
C ALA A 223 12.48 32.37 -36.90
N ILE A 224 11.74 31.35 -36.46
CA ILE A 224 10.41 31.01 -37.02
C ILE A 224 9.42 32.15 -36.78
N VAL A 225 9.39 32.69 -35.56
CA VAL A 225 8.46 33.76 -35.15
C VAL A 225 8.76 35.07 -35.89
N GLU A 226 10.04 35.42 -36.03
CA GLU A 226 10.49 36.61 -36.75
C GLU A 226 10.10 36.52 -38.23
N GLN A 227 10.35 35.39 -38.89
CA GLN A 227 9.94 35.21 -40.28
C GLN A 227 8.42 35.22 -40.44
N GLN A 228 7.65 34.60 -39.54
CA GLN A 228 6.18 34.64 -39.55
C GLN A 228 5.61 36.05 -39.34
N SER A 229 6.33 36.93 -38.64
CA SER A 229 5.91 38.32 -38.42
C SER A 229 6.06 39.23 -39.65
N LEU A 230 6.83 38.82 -40.65
CA LEU A 230 7.10 39.58 -41.88
C LEU A 230 6.00 39.45 -42.96
N GLY A 231 4.87 38.81 -42.65
CA GLY A 231 3.60 39.02 -43.35
C GLY A 231 3.43 38.38 -44.74
N GLY A 232 4.20 37.36 -45.11
CA GLY A 232 4.03 36.59 -46.35
C GLY A 232 3.43 35.20 -46.14
N ALA A 233 2.89 34.57 -47.19
CA ALA A 233 2.52 33.15 -47.20
C ALA A 233 3.78 32.28 -47.10
N ILE A 234 4.29 32.14 -45.89
CA ILE A 234 5.55 31.43 -45.62
C ILE A 234 5.28 29.94 -45.66
N SER A 235 5.54 29.35 -46.81
CA SER A 235 5.57 27.89 -46.95
C SER A 235 6.90 27.30 -46.43
N ARG A 236 7.92 28.14 -46.22
CA ARG A 236 9.30 27.70 -45.94
C ARG A 236 10.07 28.73 -45.10
N VAL A 237 10.60 28.30 -43.95
CA VAL A 237 11.46 29.10 -43.05
C VAL A 237 12.92 28.71 -43.28
N THR A 238 13.78 29.68 -43.60
CA THR A 238 15.22 29.47 -43.83
C THR A 238 16.03 29.87 -42.61
N LEU A 239 16.87 28.94 -42.13
CA LEU A 239 17.64 29.06 -40.89
C LEU A 239 19.15 29.08 -41.19
N GLY A 240 19.63 30.13 -41.86
CA GLY A 240 21.04 30.25 -42.26
C GLY A 240 21.50 29.21 -43.29
N ASN A 241 22.80 29.21 -43.61
CA ASN A 241 23.37 28.43 -44.73
C ASN A 241 23.66 26.94 -44.40
N GLU A 242 23.48 26.47 -43.16
CA GLU A 242 23.92 25.13 -42.71
C GLU A 242 22.80 24.21 -42.18
N LEU A 243 21.56 24.70 -42.07
CA LEU A 243 20.41 23.95 -41.55
C LEU A 243 19.34 23.75 -42.62
N PRO A 244 18.67 22.58 -42.66
CA PRO A 244 17.59 22.36 -43.61
C PRO A 244 16.43 23.32 -43.33
N PRO A 245 15.78 23.87 -44.37
CA PRO A 245 14.65 24.77 -44.17
C PRO A 245 13.45 24.03 -43.59
N ILE A 246 12.64 24.73 -42.79
CA ILE A 246 11.44 24.18 -42.16
C ILE A 246 10.24 24.45 -43.07
N GLU A 247 9.53 23.40 -43.46
CA GLU A 247 8.30 23.54 -44.26
C GLU A 247 7.09 23.71 -43.35
N ILE A 248 6.38 24.82 -43.52
CA ILE A 248 5.26 25.19 -42.66
C ILE A 248 4.01 25.32 -43.53
N SER A 249 3.04 24.44 -43.30
CA SER A 249 1.78 24.40 -44.07
C SER A 249 0.72 25.38 -43.57
N ARG A 250 0.86 25.86 -42.32
CA ARG A 250 -0.03 26.84 -41.68
C ARG A 250 0.76 27.69 -40.67
N PRO A 251 0.37 28.95 -40.39
CA PRO A 251 0.98 29.71 -39.31
C PRO A 251 0.88 28.95 -37.97
N ILE A 252 1.97 28.96 -37.21
CA ILE A 252 2.12 28.20 -35.95
C ILE A 252 2.24 29.18 -34.81
N GLY A 253 1.36 29.07 -33.82
CA GLY A 253 1.39 29.96 -32.66
C GLY A 253 2.60 29.70 -31.75
N LEU A 254 3.09 30.75 -31.09
CA LEU A 254 4.14 30.65 -30.07
C LEU A 254 3.86 29.61 -28.96
N PRO A 255 2.61 29.41 -28.48
CA PRO A 255 2.30 28.36 -27.51
C PRO A 255 2.54 26.94 -28.05
N GLU A 256 2.27 26.72 -29.33
CA GLU A 256 2.48 25.43 -30.01
C GLU A 256 3.97 25.14 -30.19
N LEU A 257 4.76 26.13 -30.64
CA LEU A 257 6.23 26.03 -30.72
C LEU A 257 6.88 25.76 -29.35
N ARG A 258 6.40 26.43 -28.29
CA ARG A 258 6.88 26.19 -26.91
C ARG A 258 6.53 24.78 -26.42
N ARG A 259 5.35 24.27 -26.76
CA ARG A 259 4.94 22.89 -26.44
C ARG A 259 5.82 21.87 -27.18
N LEU A 260 6.06 22.08 -28.47
CA LEU A 260 6.95 21.23 -29.28
C LEU A 260 8.38 21.26 -28.72
N ARG A 261 8.88 22.42 -28.30
CA ARG A 261 10.17 22.55 -27.62
C ARG A 261 10.24 21.78 -26.32
N ARG A 262 9.28 21.96 -25.41
CA ARG A 262 9.25 21.22 -24.14
C ARG A 262 9.20 19.72 -24.37
N THR A 263 8.45 19.28 -25.40
CA THR A 263 8.37 17.87 -25.79
C THR A 263 9.72 17.37 -26.31
N PHE A 264 10.39 18.13 -27.18
CA PHE A 264 11.72 17.80 -27.69
C PHE A 264 12.79 17.78 -26.59
N VAL A 265 12.86 18.81 -25.74
CA VAL A 265 13.81 18.87 -24.61
C VAL A 265 13.53 17.75 -23.61
N LYS A 266 12.26 17.41 -23.38
CA LYS A 266 11.87 16.24 -22.56
C LYS A 266 12.26 14.92 -23.24
N LEU A 267 12.09 14.77 -24.55
CA LEU A 267 12.54 13.59 -25.30
C LEU A 267 14.06 13.41 -25.23
N MET A 268 14.81 14.52 -25.30
CA MET A 268 16.28 14.51 -25.20
C MET A 268 16.77 14.37 -23.74
N GLY A 269 16.05 14.90 -22.76
CA GLY A 269 16.35 14.79 -21.32
C GLY A 269 15.88 13.47 -20.68
N GLN A 270 14.87 12.81 -21.25
CA GLN A 270 14.40 11.48 -20.85
C GLN A 270 15.15 10.34 -21.56
N SER A 271 16.27 10.64 -22.22
CA SER A 271 17.08 9.69 -23.01
C SER A 271 17.57 8.51 -22.18
N SER A 272 16.67 7.54 -22.04
CA SER A 272 16.91 6.21 -21.56
C SER A 272 17.37 5.39 -22.76
N LEU A 273 18.68 5.15 -22.83
CA LEU A 273 19.36 3.96 -23.40
C LEU A 273 19.04 3.43 -24.83
N SER A 274 18.15 4.03 -25.63
CA SER A 274 17.99 3.70 -27.07
C SER A 274 17.68 4.89 -27.98
N GLY A 275 17.65 6.12 -27.45
CA GLY A 275 17.56 7.34 -28.25
C GLY A 275 18.90 7.74 -28.86
N PRO A 276 18.91 8.51 -29.97
CA PRO A 276 20.15 9.05 -30.52
C PRO A 276 20.86 9.92 -29.46
N PRO A 277 22.21 9.88 -29.36
CA PRO A 277 22.97 10.46 -28.25
C PRO A 277 22.66 11.95 -28.06
N LEU A 278 22.73 12.48 -26.82
CA LEU A 278 22.58 13.93 -26.58
C LEU A 278 23.52 14.71 -27.52
N PRO A 279 23.08 15.88 -28.03
CA PRO A 279 23.92 16.66 -28.94
C PRO A 279 25.15 17.13 -28.18
N THR A 280 26.32 16.95 -28.78
CA THR A 280 27.62 17.28 -28.18
C THR A 280 27.94 18.76 -28.28
N ASP A 281 27.22 19.51 -29.13
CA ASP A 281 27.38 20.93 -29.39
C ASP A 281 26.03 21.58 -29.78
N ALA A 282 25.98 22.92 -29.77
CA ALA A 282 24.78 23.69 -30.09
C ALA A 282 24.29 23.49 -31.54
N GLU A 283 25.20 23.27 -32.50
CA GLU A 283 24.84 23.08 -33.91
C GLU A 283 24.19 21.72 -34.18
N SER A 284 24.64 20.65 -33.53
CA SER A 284 23.95 19.35 -33.58
C SER A 284 22.58 19.39 -32.88
N ALA A 285 22.43 20.20 -31.82
CA ALA A 285 21.14 20.44 -31.17
C ALA A 285 20.15 21.17 -32.10
N LYS A 286 20.60 22.22 -32.81
CA LYS A 286 19.80 22.93 -33.80
C LYS A 286 19.33 22.00 -34.92
N ARG A 287 20.24 21.24 -35.52
CA ARG A 287 19.92 20.32 -36.63
C ARG A 287 18.86 19.28 -36.23
N ARG A 288 19.00 18.67 -35.06
CA ARG A 288 18.04 17.67 -34.56
C ARG A 288 16.67 18.26 -34.23
N PHE A 289 16.64 19.49 -33.72
CA PHE A 289 15.38 20.16 -33.44
C PHE A 289 14.65 20.55 -34.73
N VAL A 290 15.38 21.00 -35.75
CA VAL A 290 14.83 21.27 -37.09
C VAL A 290 14.26 20.00 -37.73
N ASP A 291 14.98 18.87 -37.65
CA ASP A 291 14.49 17.57 -38.13
C ASP A 291 13.23 17.11 -37.40
N TYR A 292 13.18 17.32 -36.07
CA TYR A 292 12.00 17.04 -35.26
C TYR A 292 10.80 17.87 -35.71
N LEU A 293 10.97 19.18 -35.90
CA LEU A 293 9.89 20.06 -36.38
C LEU A 293 9.39 19.64 -37.77
N ASN A 294 10.28 19.31 -38.70
CA ASN A 294 9.90 18.84 -40.03
C ASN A 294 9.11 17.51 -40.00
N ARG A 295 9.41 16.60 -39.06
CA ARG A 295 8.63 15.37 -38.86
C ARG A 295 7.23 15.65 -38.32
N GLU A 296 7.12 16.53 -37.34
CA GLU A 296 5.83 16.90 -36.74
C GLU A 296 4.94 17.65 -37.74
N PHE A 297 5.52 18.45 -38.65
CA PHE A 297 4.78 19.14 -39.70
C PHE A 297 4.48 18.26 -40.92
N GLY A 298 5.33 17.28 -41.23
CA GLY A 298 5.23 16.40 -42.41
C GLY A 298 4.27 15.20 -42.29
N GLY A 299 3.74 14.90 -41.10
CA GLY A 299 2.92 13.70 -40.83
C GLY A 299 1.54 13.62 -41.49
N LEU A 300 1.12 14.60 -42.31
CA LEU A 300 -0.24 14.67 -42.86
C LEU A 300 -0.46 13.98 -44.22
N LEU A 301 0.59 13.43 -44.86
CA LEU A 301 0.45 12.85 -46.20
C LEU A 301 0.02 11.37 -46.23
N THR A 302 0.21 10.59 -45.17
CA THR A 302 -0.14 9.16 -45.16
C THR A 302 -1.60 8.87 -44.80
N ILE A 303 -2.29 9.81 -44.14
CA ILE A 303 -3.70 9.63 -43.72
C ILE A 303 -4.68 9.90 -44.89
N LYS A 304 -4.28 10.69 -45.91
CA LYS A 304 -5.12 10.93 -47.09
C LYS A 304 -5.23 9.73 -48.05
N ALA A 305 -4.27 8.80 -48.03
CA ALA A 305 -4.30 7.61 -48.88
C ALA A 305 -5.21 6.50 -48.32
N LEU A 306 -5.33 6.38 -46.99
CA LEU A 306 -6.18 5.36 -46.38
C LEU A 306 -7.66 5.72 -46.39
N VAL A 307 -8.00 7.00 -46.32
CA VAL A 307 -9.39 7.48 -46.36
C VAL A 307 -10.01 7.37 -47.76
N LEU A 308 -9.18 7.37 -48.82
CA LEU A 308 -9.67 7.24 -50.21
C LEU A 308 -10.05 5.80 -50.60
N ILE A 309 -9.55 4.79 -49.89
CA ILE A 309 -9.79 3.37 -50.21
C ILE A 309 -11.02 2.80 -49.48
N LEU A 310 -11.41 3.39 -48.34
CA LEU A 310 -12.57 2.96 -47.55
C LEU A 310 -13.88 3.71 -47.90
N GLY A 311 -13.83 4.67 -48.84
CA GLY A 311 -14.96 5.55 -49.17
C GLY A 311 -15.88 5.11 -50.31
N THR A 312 -15.62 4.00 -51.01
CA THR A 312 -16.31 3.67 -52.29
C THR A 312 -17.26 2.47 -52.25
N MET A 313 -17.69 1.98 -51.08
CA MET A 313 -18.67 0.87 -51.02
C MET A 313 -19.83 1.11 -50.04
N LYS A 314 -20.44 2.29 -50.05
CA LYS A 314 -21.70 2.50 -49.33
C LYS A 314 -22.61 3.58 -49.93
N VAL A 315 -22.79 3.57 -51.25
CA VAL A 315 -23.89 4.30 -51.90
C VAL A 315 -24.40 3.48 -53.09
N ALA A 316 -25.27 2.49 -52.83
CA ALA A 316 -26.24 1.99 -53.80
C ALA A 316 -27.24 1.05 -53.11
N SER A 317 -28.52 1.21 -53.43
CA SER A 317 -29.68 0.36 -53.09
C SER A 317 -30.43 0.59 -51.77
N VAL A 318 -30.74 1.86 -51.51
CA VAL A 318 -32.15 2.24 -51.25
C VAL A 318 -32.88 2.00 -52.57
N PHE A 319 -33.80 1.04 -52.64
CA PHE A 319 -34.94 0.88 -53.57
C PHE A 319 -35.27 -0.62 -53.67
N GLY A 320 -36.29 -1.03 -52.90
CA GLY A 320 -36.76 -2.40 -52.90
C GLY A 320 -37.61 -2.74 -54.13
N LEU A 321 -37.55 -4.01 -54.55
CA LEU A 321 -38.66 -4.81 -55.07
C LEU A 321 -38.17 -6.27 -55.28
N ARG A 322 -38.93 -7.23 -54.71
CA ARG A 322 -38.88 -8.70 -54.94
C ARG A 322 -39.25 -9.04 -56.41
N PRO A 323 -38.91 -10.22 -57.02
CA PRO A 323 -39.26 -11.56 -56.48
C PRO A 323 -38.42 -12.82 -56.89
N ARG A 324 -38.83 -13.97 -56.28
CA ARG A 324 -38.67 -15.43 -56.62
C ARG A 324 -37.24 -16.02 -56.62
N ILE A 325 -36.77 -16.69 -55.57
CA ILE A 325 -37.10 -18.04 -55.02
C ILE A 325 -36.98 -19.19 -56.03
N SER A 326 -35.84 -19.88 -55.98
CA SER A 326 -35.77 -21.35 -55.97
C SER A 326 -34.40 -21.81 -55.45
N GLY A 327 -34.41 -22.58 -54.36
CA GLY A 327 -33.40 -23.60 -54.08
C GLY A 327 -32.16 -23.16 -53.28
N LEU A 328 -32.29 -23.06 -51.97
CA LEU A 328 -31.69 -24.01 -51.01
C LEU A 328 -31.79 -23.45 -49.59
N LEU A 329 -32.84 -23.84 -48.87
CA LEU A 329 -32.84 -23.85 -47.41
C LEU A 329 -33.77 -24.97 -46.97
N PHE A 330 -33.18 -26.12 -46.67
CA PHE A 330 -33.80 -27.11 -45.79
C PHE A 330 -32.67 -27.87 -45.11
N LEU A 331 -32.62 -27.71 -43.78
CA LEU A 331 -32.22 -28.68 -42.76
C LEU A 331 -31.45 -28.01 -41.61
N ILE A 332 -32.21 -27.23 -40.83
CA ILE A 332 -32.08 -27.21 -39.37
C ILE A 332 -33.32 -27.93 -38.84
N ILE A 333 -33.15 -28.71 -37.77
CA ILE A 333 -34.06 -29.67 -37.13
C ILE A 333 -33.79 -31.10 -37.60
N GLY A 334 -33.00 -31.84 -36.82
CA GLY A 334 -32.82 -33.26 -37.07
C GLY A 334 -31.74 -34.00 -36.29
N VAL A 335 -31.30 -33.57 -35.10
CA VAL A 335 -30.52 -34.47 -34.21
C VAL A 335 -30.75 -34.14 -32.73
N ILE A 336 -32.00 -34.27 -32.26
CA ILE A 336 -32.32 -34.64 -30.87
C ILE A 336 -33.57 -35.52 -30.92
N ALA A 337 -33.41 -36.85 -30.93
CA ALA A 337 -34.36 -37.86 -30.44
C ALA A 337 -34.00 -39.28 -30.95
N LEU A 338 -33.20 -39.99 -30.17
CA LEU A 338 -33.17 -41.46 -29.93
C LEU A 338 -31.83 -41.68 -29.20
N ILE A 339 -31.79 -41.81 -27.88
CA ILE A 339 -32.04 -43.05 -27.15
C ILE A 339 -32.69 -42.71 -25.80
N THR A 340 -33.82 -43.33 -25.52
CA THR A 340 -34.38 -43.53 -24.18
C THR A 340 -34.03 -44.93 -23.69
N ILE A 341 -33.95 -45.13 -22.35
CA ILE A 341 -34.59 -46.22 -21.57
C ILE A 341 -33.79 -46.58 -20.29
N LEU A 342 -34.49 -46.42 -19.13
CA LEU A 342 -34.37 -47.01 -17.77
C LEU A 342 -34.20 -45.95 -16.65
N VAL A 343 -35.25 -45.44 -15.97
CA VAL A 343 -36.13 -46.04 -14.91
C VAL A 343 -35.78 -45.46 -13.51
N PRO A 344 -36.70 -45.20 -12.55
CA PRO A 344 -37.88 -44.31 -12.56
C PRO A 344 -37.96 -43.39 -11.30
N ASN A 345 -39.04 -42.61 -11.20
CA ASN A 345 -39.46 -41.83 -10.00
C ASN A 345 -39.94 -42.71 -8.83
N SER A 346 -39.86 -42.20 -7.60
CA SER A 346 -41.03 -42.00 -6.71
C SER A 346 -40.66 -41.34 -5.38
N ASP A 347 -41.54 -40.43 -4.96
CA ASP A 347 -41.67 -39.84 -3.61
C ASP A 347 -41.85 -40.93 -2.54
N ASP A 348 -41.44 -40.66 -1.29
CA ASP A 348 -42.44 -40.63 -0.21
C ASP A 348 -41.94 -39.96 1.08
N SER A 349 -42.93 -39.56 1.86
CA SER A 349 -42.83 -38.70 3.04
C SER A 349 -43.01 -39.44 4.38
N SER A 350 -42.43 -38.83 5.42
CA SER A 350 -42.93 -38.73 6.80
C SER A 350 -42.63 -39.80 7.88
N THR A 351 -42.10 -39.25 8.99
CA THR A 351 -42.30 -39.56 10.42
C THR A 351 -41.74 -40.85 11.05
N THR A 352 -40.91 -40.68 12.09
CA THR A 352 -41.28 -40.97 13.50
C THR A 352 -40.22 -40.47 14.52
N SER A 353 -40.71 -39.91 15.64
CA SER A 353 -40.03 -39.62 16.91
C SER A 353 -39.50 -40.90 17.56
N THR A 354 -38.51 -40.99 18.44
CA THR A 354 -38.20 -40.34 19.75
C THR A 354 -36.85 -40.98 20.17
N THR A 355 -35.94 -40.42 20.95
CA THR A 355 -35.95 -40.36 22.43
C THR A 355 -34.64 -39.69 22.87
N ARG A 356 -34.71 -38.82 23.88
CA ARG A 356 -33.54 -38.23 24.56
C ARG A 356 -32.95 -39.24 25.56
N VAL A 357 -31.62 -39.36 25.58
CA VAL A 357 -30.82 -39.75 26.76
C VAL A 357 -29.50 -38.92 26.71
N PRO A 358 -29.05 -38.31 27.82
CA PRO A 358 -27.95 -37.35 27.82
C PRO A 358 -26.59 -38.04 28.04
N PRO A 359 -25.48 -37.51 27.53
CA PRO A 359 -24.18 -37.84 28.10
C PRO A 359 -23.54 -36.62 28.78
N HIS A 360 -23.18 -36.91 30.02
CA HIS A 360 -22.19 -36.25 30.86
C HIS A 360 -20.99 -35.61 30.13
N ASN A 361 -20.61 -34.44 30.64
CA ASN A 361 -19.26 -33.89 30.80
C ASN A 361 -18.10 -34.62 30.10
N ILE A 362 -17.87 -34.28 28.83
CA ILE A 362 -16.55 -34.36 28.16
C ILE A 362 -16.36 -33.07 27.33
N TYR A 363 -16.62 -31.91 27.91
CA TYR A 363 -16.49 -30.60 27.25
C TYR A 363 -15.28 -29.82 27.76
N SER A 364 -14.09 -30.23 27.32
CA SER A 364 -12.90 -29.35 27.29
C SER A 364 -12.02 -29.63 26.06
N ASN A 365 -12.10 -30.85 25.49
CA ASN A 365 -11.38 -31.21 24.27
C ASN A 365 -12.11 -30.88 22.95
N TYR A 366 -13.42 -30.63 22.97
CA TYR A 366 -14.20 -30.41 21.74
C TYR A 366 -13.87 -29.07 21.06
N GLY A 367 -13.51 -28.03 21.82
CA GLY A 367 -13.10 -26.73 21.25
C GLY A 367 -11.81 -26.86 20.44
N ARG A 368 -10.81 -27.52 21.01
CA ARG A 368 -9.51 -27.80 20.36
C ARG A 368 -9.65 -28.70 19.13
N ILE A 369 -10.50 -29.74 19.21
CA ILE A 369 -10.78 -30.64 18.08
C ILE A 369 -11.57 -29.93 16.97
N LYS A 370 -12.49 -29.02 17.31
CA LYS A 370 -13.24 -28.22 16.32
C LYS A 370 -12.35 -27.20 15.63
N GLU A 371 -11.42 -26.58 16.36
CA GLU A 371 -10.44 -25.64 15.81
C GLU A 371 -9.43 -26.38 14.90
N GLN A 372 -8.92 -27.54 15.36
CA GLN A 372 -8.07 -28.41 14.56
C GLN A 372 -8.80 -28.93 13.32
N ALA A 373 -10.05 -29.39 13.45
CA ALA A 373 -10.84 -29.87 12.32
C ALA A 373 -11.21 -28.75 11.33
N ALA A 374 -11.33 -27.49 11.78
CA ALA A 374 -11.52 -26.36 10.89
C ALA A 374 -10.25 -26.05 10.09
N ILE A 375 -9.08 -26.09 10.74
CA ILE A 375 -7.77 -25.96 10.10
C ILE A 375 -7.55 -27.11 9.11
N ASP A 376 -7.76 -28.35 9.54
CA ASP A 376 -7.61 -29.55 8.71
C ASP A 376 -8.61 -29.57 7.55
N TYR A 377 -9.85 -29.09 7.74
CA TYR A 377 -10.85 -28.96 6.67
C TYR A 377 -10.46 -27.87 5.66
N LEU A 378 -9.87 -26.76 6.12
CA LEU A 378 -9.35 -25.70 5.25
C LEU A 378 -8.14 -26.21 4.44
N ASP A 379 -7.24 -26.96 5.07
CA ASP A 379 -6.11 -27.63 4.40
C ASP A 379 -6.62 -28.66 3.38
N LEU A 380 -7.62 -29.49 3.73
CA LEU A 380 -8.20 -30.47 2.80
C LEU A 380 -8.93 -29.81 1.63
N ARG A 381 -9.66 -28.71 1.87
CA ARG A 381 -10.29 -27.94 0.78
C ARG A 381 -9.24 -27.32 -0.13
N PHE A 382 -8.11 -26.88 0.43
CA PHE A 382 -6.96 -26.34 -0.27
C PHE A 382 -6.27 -27.41 -1.15
N PHE A 383 -6.05 -28.61 -0.64
CA PHE A 383 -5.52 -29.74 -1.43
C PHE A 383 -6.48 -30.20 -2.54
N SER A 384 -7.80 -30.06 -2.34
CA SER A 384 -8.80 -30.44 -3.36
C SER A 384 -8.85 -29.49 -4.57
N LEU A 385 -8.39 -28.24 -4.43
CA LEU A 385 -8.54 -27.21 -5.47
C LEU A 385 -7.36 -27.09 -6.44
N GLY A 386 -6.22 -27.74 -6.17
CA GLY A 386 -5.06 -27.74 -7.07
C GLY A 386 -4.36 -26.37 -7.19
N VAL A 387 -3.03 -26.36 -7.12
CA VAL A 387 -2.18 -25.14 -7.17
C VAL A 387 -2.14 -24.47 -8.57
N ASN A 388 -2.98 -24.90 -9.52
CA ASN A 388 -2.98 -24.39 -10.89
C ASN A 388 -4.04 -23.29 -11.10
N ARG A 389 -3.58 -22.04 -10.98
CA ARG A 389 -4.20 -20.78 -11.47
C ARG A 389 -5.55 -20.39 -10.84
N LEU A 390 -5.53 -19.90 -9.61
CA LEU A 390 -6.59 -18.97 -9.18
C LEU A 390 -6.43 -17.66 -9.98
N LYS A 391 -7.52 -17.24 -10.65
CA LYS A 391 -7.54 -16.03 -11.48
C LYS A 391 -7.50 -14.79 -10.58
N GLU A 392 -6.63 -13.82 -10.92
CA GLU A 392 -6.62 -12.50 -10.28
C GLU A 392 -8.00 -11.83 -10.38
N PHE A 393 -8.32 -10.99 -9.40
CA PHE A 393 -9.54 -10.20 -9.48
C PHE A 393 -9.44 -9.16 -10.61
N PRO A 394 -10.56 -8.91 -11.31
CA PRO A 394 -10.62 -7.80 -12.24
C PRO A 394 -10.49 -6.49 -11.46
N LEU A 395 -9.98 -5.46 -12.15
CA LEU A 395 -10.01 -4.12 -11.59
C LEU A 395 -11.42 -3.53 -11.76
N CYS A 396 -11.87 -2.77 -10.77
CA CYS A 396 -13.14 -2.06 -10.84
C CYS A 396 -13.14 -1.00 -11.95
N GLY A 397 -14.34 -0.61 -12.40
CA GLY A 397 -14.53 0.55 -13.27
C GLY A 397 -14.28 1.87 -12.54
N LYS A 398 -14.10 2.95 -13.29
CA LYS A 398 -13.72 4.29 -12.79
C LYS A 398 -14.76 4.90 -11.85
N GLU A 399 -16.02 4.49 -11.99
CA GLU A 399 -17.11 4.86 -11.11
C GLU A 399 -16.87 4.44 -9.65
N ARG A 400 -16.03 3.41 -9.42
CA ARG A 400 -15.69 2.90 -8.09
C ARG A 400 -14.43 3.51 -7.48
N ASP A 401 -13.74 4.46 -8.14
CA ASP A 401 -12.48 5.04 -7.65
C ASP A 401 -12.62 5.66 -6.24
N ASN A 402 -13.79 6.25 -5.93
CA ASN A 402 -14.12 6.84 -4.62
C ASN A 402 -15.32 6.14 -3.95
N TYR A 403 -15.57 4.88 -4.31
CA TYR A 403 -16.69 4.12 -3.76
C TYR A 403 -16.44 3.73 -2.30
N VAL A 404 -17.45 3.94 -1.47
CA VAL A 404 -17.49 3.51 -0.07
C VAL A 404 -18.63 2.48 0.04
N PRO A 405 -18.32 1.22 0.35
CA PRO A 405 -19.35 0.20 0.54
C PRO A 405 -20.33 0.55 1.66
N CYS A 406 -21.56 0.02 1.58
CA CYS A 406 -22.64 0.22 2.55
C CYS A 406 -23.23 1.63 2.67
N TYR A 407 -22.79 2.58 1.84
CA TYR A 407 -23.35 3.92 1.75
C TYR A 407 -23.84 4.15 0.32
N ASN A 408 -25.11 4.53 0.17
CA ASN A 408 -25.70 4.87 -1.12
C ASN A 408 -26.14 6.34 -1.10
N ILE A 409 -26.10 7.02 -2.25
CA ILE A 409 -26.46 8.45 -2.37
C ILE A 409 -27.93 8.68 -1.92
N THR A 410 -28.77 7.65 -2.02
CA THR A 410 -30.20 7.70 -1.70
C THR A 410 -30.53 7.29 -0.27
N GLU A 411 -29.63 6.63 0.44
CA GLU A 411 -29.86 6.10 1.80
C GLU A 411 -28.79 6.64 2.74
N THR A 412 -29.21 7.48 3.69
CA THR A 412 -28.32 8.05 4.70
C THR A 412 -27.84 7.02 5.73
N ASP A 413 -28.58 5.92 5.92
CA ASP A 413 -28.27 4.87 6.88
C ASP A 413 -27.32 3.81 6.30
N ARG A 414 -26.31 3.41 7.10
CA ARG A 414 -25.40 2.31 6.75
C ARG A 414 -26.21 1.02 6.60
N SER A 415 -26.25 0.49 5.38
CA SER A 415 -26.87 -0.78 5.01
C SER A 415 -25.89 -1.60 4.17
N CYS A 416 -25.38 -2.69 4.74
CA CYS A 416 -24.45 -3.59 4.06
C CYS A 416 -25.21 -4.79 3.51
N ASP A 417 -25.55 -4.78 2.22
CA ASP A 417 -26.01 -5.99 1.52
C ASP A 417 -24.82 -6.91 1.20
N PHE A 418 -25.05 -8.23 1.23
CA PHE A 418 -24.04 -9.20 0.85
C PHE A 418 -23.66 -9.03 -0.63
N VAL A 419 -22.40 -8.68 -0.88
CA VAL A 419 -21.84 -8.55 -2.23
C VAL A 419 -21.86 -9.91 -2.93
N ARG A 420 -22.49 -9.98 -4.11
CA ARG A 420 -22.54 -11.21 -4.91
C ARG A 420 -21.15 -11.55 -5.47
N GLU A 421 -20.82 -12.84 -5.61
CA GLU A 421 -19.48 -13.29 -6.08
C GLU A 421 -19.03 -12.68 -7.43
N GLY A 422 -19.96 -12.24 -8.29
CA GLY A 422 -19.68 -11.60 -9.57
C GLY A 422 -19.29 -10.10 -9.50
N GLU A 423 -19.35 -9.47 -8.33
CA GLU A 423 -19.11 -8.02 -8.16
C GLU A 423 -17.77 -7.69 -7.48
N ARG A 424 -16.98 -8.72 -7.12
CA ARG A 424 -15.66 -8.58 -6.49
C ARG A 424 -14.62 -8.05 -7.47
N CYS A 425 -14.03 -6.92 -7.15
CA CYS A 425 -12.99 -6.27 -7.94
C CYS A 425 -12.03 -5.45 -7.07
N VAL A 426 -10.82 -5.21 -7.58
CA VAL A 426 -9.77 -4.39 -6.94
C VAL A 426 -9.99 -2.92 -7.33
N VAL A 427 -10.07 -2.02 -6.34
CA VAL A 427 -10.36 -0.60 -6.56
C VAL A 427 -9.10 0.13 -7.02
N ARG A 428 -9.16 0.84 -8.16
CA ARG A 428 -7.99 1.56 -8.70
C ARG A 428 -7.80 2.92 -8.03
N PRO A 429 -6.56 3.41 -7.92
CA PRO A 429 -6.31 4.83 -7.66
C PRO A 429 -6.83 5.69 -8.83
N PRO A 430 -7.34 6.91 -8.55
CA PRO A 430 -7.64 7.90 -9.58
C PRO A 430 -6.43 8.16 -10.50
N ARG A 431 -6.68 8.53 -11.76
CA ARG A 431 -5.61 8.77 -12.76
C ARG A 431 -4.59 9.84 -12.33
N ASP A 432 -5.07 10.86 -11.61
CA ASP A 432 -4.25 11.98 -11.14
C ASP A 432 -3.90 11.85 -9.66
N TYR A 433 -4.08 10.65 -9.08
CA TYR A 433 -3.73 10.38 -7.68
C TYR A 433 -2.24 10.59 -7.46
N LYS A 434 -1.91 11.24 -6.34
CA LYS A 434 -0.54 11.48 -5.90
C LYS A 434 -0.39 10.98 -4.46
N ILE A 435 0.81 10.54 -4.13
CA ILE A 435 1.14 10.20 -2.75
C ILE A 435 0.91 11.47 -1.89
N PRO A 436 0.02 11.44 -0.87
CA PRO A 436 -0.28 12.63 -0.11
C PRO A 436 0.94 13.14 0.68
N LEU A 437 0.94 14.42 1.03
CA LEU A 437 2.06 15.05 1.73
C LEU A 437 2.20 14.49 3.16
N ARG A 438 3.41 14.60 3.72
CA ARG A 438 3.69 14.10 5.08
C ARG A 438 3.26 15.09 6.14
N TRP A 439 2.93 14.59 7.31
CA TRP A 439 2.77 15.44 8.48
C TRP A 439 4.11 16.15 8.82
N PRO A 440 4.09 17.44 9.20
CA PRO A 440 2.94 18.33 9.35
C PRO A 440 2.52 19.03 8.05
N VAL A 441 3.24 18.90 6.94
CA VAL A 441 2.92 19.60 5.68
C VAL A 441 1.52 19.22 5.14
N GLY A 442 1.17 17.93 5.21
CA GLY A 442 -0.15 17.42 4.83
C GLY A 442 -1.30 18.06 5.61
N ARG A 443 -1.02 18.59 6.81
CA ARG A 443 -1.99 19.35 7.61
C ARG A 443 -2.53 20.55 6.83
N ASP A 444 -1.68 21.24 6.09
CA ASP A 444 -2.00 22.53 5.48
C ASP A 444 -2.13 22.44 3.95
N ILE A 445 -1.65 21.36 3.34
CA ILE A 445 -1.63 21.20 1.88
C ILE A 445 -2.02 19.77 1.49
N ILE A 446 -2.96 19.63 0.55
CA ILE A 446 -3.32 18.34 -0.06
C ILE A 446 -3.34 18.43 -1.58
N TRP A 447 -3.32 17.27 -2.25
CA TRP A 447 -3.44 17.19 -3.71
C TRP A 447 -4.91 17.23 -4.15
N THR A 448 -5.23 18.10 -5.10
CA THR A 448 -6.59 18.17 -5.69
C THR A 448 -7.00 16.85 -6.33
N GLY A 449 -6.06 16.13 -6.97
CA GLY A 449 -6.31 14.86 -7.66
C GLY A 449 -6.68 13.69 -6.73
N ASN A 450 -6.47 13.82 -5.42
CA ASN A 450 -6.80 12.78 -4.45
C ASN A 450 -8.24 12.85 -3.94
N VAL A 451 -8.90 14.00 -4.12
CA VAL A 451 -10.26 14.27 -3.61
C VAL A 451 -11.22 14.54 -4.77
N LYS A 452 -12.45 14.06 -4.64
CA LYS A 452 -13.48 14.24 -5.67
C LYS A 452 -14.27 15.54 -5.45
N ILE A 453 -13.59 16.69 -5.52
CA ILE A 453 -14.22 18.03 -5.37
C ILE A 453 -14.50 18.62 -6.76
N THR A 454 -15.75 19.02 -7.01
CA THR A 454 -16.11 19.70 -8.25
C THR A 454 -15.85 21.21 -8.17
N LYS A 455 -15.49 21.85 -9.28
CA LYS A 455 -15.29 23.31 -9.35
C LYS A 455 -16.56 24.08 -8.94
N ASP A 456 -17.74 23.58 -9.29
CA ASP A 456 -19.00 24.21 -8.93
C ASP A 456 -19.26 24.11 -7.43
N GLN A 457 -18.96 23.01 -6.75
CA GLN A 457 -19.07 22.91 -5.28
C GLN A 457 -18.05 23.77 -4.54
N PHE A 458 -16.86 23.90 -5.11
CA PHE A 458 -15.84 24.81 -4.62
C PHE A 458 -16.29 26.28 -4.73
N LEU A 459 -17.09 26.63 -5.76
CA LEU A 459 -17.60 27.98 -6.03
C LEU A 459 -18.99 28.28 -5.44
N SER A 460 -19.87 27.28 -5.29
CA SER A 460 -21.27 27.40 -4.86
C SER A 460 -21.44 27.40 -3.34
N SER A 461 -20.37 27.12 -2.60
CA SER A 461 -20.36 27.06 -1.13
C SER A 461 -20.13 28.45 -0.47
N GLY A 462 -20.28 29.54 -1.23
CA GLY A 462 -20.76 30.83 -0.71
C GLY A 462 -19.78 31.78 -0.01
N THR A 463 -18.48 31.48 0.12
CA THR A 463 -17.56 32.36 0.89
C THR A 463 -16.26 32.68 0.15
N MET A 464 -15.82 33.95 0.24
CA MET A 464 -14.66 34.51 -0.50
C MET A 464 -13.33 33.82 -0.19
N THR A 465 -13.18 33.24 1.00
CA THR A 465 -12.01 32.46 1.43
C THR A 465 -11.79 31.21 0.57
N LYS A 466 -12.86 30.65 0.01
CA LYS A 466 -12.79 29.52 -0.93
C LYS A 466 -12.13 29.91 -2.26
N ARG A 467 -12.10 31.20 -2.64
CA ARG A 467 -11.45 31.63 -3.90
C ARG A 467 -9.91 31.63 -3.85
N LEU A 468 -9.31 31.60 -2.66
CA LEU A 468 -7.85 31.72 -2.45
C LEU A 468 -7.11 30.38 -2.31
N MET A 469 -7.81 29.24 -2.13
CA MET A 469 -7.19 27.90 -1.94
C MET A 469 -6.67 27.25 -3.23
N LEU A 470 -6.63 27.98 -4.36
CA LEU A 470 -6.15 27.54 -5.69
C LEU A 470 -4.97 28.43 -6.13
N LEU A 471 -3.89 28.48 -5.35
CA LEU A 471 -2.70 29.26 -5.72
C LEU A 471 -1.82 28.54 -6.78
N GLU A 472 -1.92 27.21 -6.90
CA GLU A 472 -1.23 26.41 -7.92
C GLU A 472 -2.18 25.36 -8.51
N GLU A 473 -2.11 25.08 -9.82
CA GLU A 473 -3.11 24.31 -10.60
C GLU A 473 -3.42 22.87 -10.09
N ASN A 474 -2.76 22.36 -9.03
CA ASN A 474 -2.90 20.98 -8.53
C ASN A 474 -2.85 20.79 -6.99
N GLN A 475 -2.94 21.86 -6.17
CA GLN A 475 -2.92 21.74 -4.70
C GLN A 475 -4.07 22.53 -4.06
N ILE A 476 -4.53 22.07 -2.89
CA ILE A 476 -5.48 22.77 -2.02
C ILE A 476 -4.72 23.16 -0.76
N THR A 477 -4.68 24.45 -0.44
CA THR A 477 -4.06 24.99 0.77
C THR A 477 -5.12 25.36 1.81
N PHE A 478 -4.84 25.07 3.07
CA PHE A 478 -5.66 25.43 4.22
C PHE A 478 -4.89 26.43 5.08
N HIS A 479 -5.32 27.69 5.10
CA HIS A 479 -4.71 28.68 5.98
C HIS A 479 -5.41 28.68 7.35
N SER A 480 -4.64 28.81 8.42
CA SER A 480 -5.15 28.85 9.80
C SER A 480 -5.92 30.14 10.14
N GLU A 481 -5.70 31.20 9.36
CA GLU A 481 -6.25 32.56 9.54
C GLU A 481 -7.58 32.76 8.77
N ASP A 482 -8.04 31.76 8.02
CA ASP A 482 -9.15 31.86 7.07
C ASP A 482 -10.56 31.64 7.68
N GLY A 483 -10.71 31.86 9.00
CA GLY A 483 -12.00 31.77 9.69
C GLY A 483 -12.95 32.91 9.29
N LEU A 484 -14.21 32.58 8.96
CA LEU A 484 -15.22 33.59 8.55
C LEU A 484 -16.04 34.16 9.72
N ILE A 485 -15.92 33.57 10.91
CA ILE A 485 -16.61 34.02 12.14
C ILE A 485 -15.62 34.51 13.20
N PHE A 486 -14.40 33.96 13.19
CA PHE A 486 -13.32 34.27 14.12
C PHE A 486 -12.09 34.66 13.31
N ASP A 487 -11.22 35.51 13.85
CA ASP A 487 -9.94 35.95 13.24
C ASP A 487 -8.92 34.79 13.02
N GLY A 488 -9.36 33.54 13.15
CA GLY A 488 -8.64 32.32 12.85
C GLY A 488 -9.18 31.12 13.65
N VAL A 489 -8.79 29.90 13.28
CA VAL A 489 -9.12 28.69 14.06
C VAL A 489 -8.48 28.73 15.45
N LYS A 490 -7.33 29.40 15.57
CA LYS A 490 -6.64 29.60 16.84
C LYS A 490 -7.45 30.47 17.78
N ASP A 491 -8.04 31.56 17.29
CA ASP A 491 -8.86 32.45 18.12
C ASP A 491 -10.15 31.76 18.56
N TYR A 492 -10.72 30.91 17.69
CA TYR A 492 -11.84 30.05 18.08
C TYR A 492 -11.47 29.03 19.17
N ALA A 493 -10.33 28.37 19.05
CA ALA A 493 -9.84 27.45 20.09
C ALA A 493 -9.55 28.20 21.41
N PHE A 494 -8.97 29.40 21.32
CA PHE A 494 -8.73 30.27 22.46
C PHE A 494 -10.04 30.71 23.13
N GLN A 495 -11.06 31.07 22.34
CA GLN A 495 -12.40 31.38 22.83
C GLN A 495 -12.98 30.20 23.64
N ILE A 496 -12.90 28.97 23.11
CA ILE A 496 -13.36 27.78 23.83
C ILE A 496 -12.58 27.61 25.15
N ALA A 497 -11.27 27.84 25.13
CA ALA A 497 -10.43 27.76 26.32
C ALA A 497 -10.83 28.80 27.38
N GLU A 498 -11.08 30.05 26.97
CA GLU A 498 -11.56 31.13 27.85
C GLU A 498 -12.92 30.78 28.46
N MET A 499 -13.86 30.24 27.66
CA MET A 499 -15.17 29.78 28.13
C MET A 499 -15.08 28.64 29.15
N ILE A 500 -14.03 27.81 29.08
CA ILE A 500 -13.74 26.76 30.08
C ILE A 500 -13.10 27.36 31.36
N GLY A 501 -12.52 28.55 31.26
CA GLY A 501 -11.79 29.24 32.34
C GLY A 501 -10.27 29.03 32.28
N LEU A 502 -9.72 28.72 31.12
CA LEU A 502 -8.28 28.56 30.88
C LEU A 502 -7.65 29.86 30.37
N GLY A 503 -6.33 30.02 30.59
CA GLY A 503 -5.58 31.18 30.10
C GLY A 503 -5.20 31.10 28.62
N SER A 504 -5.20 29.90 28.04
CA SER A 504 -4.90 29.62 26.63
C SER A 504 -5.43 28.24 26.21
N ASP A 505 -5.67 28.06 24.92
CA ASP A 505 -5.93 26.78 24.26
C ASP A 505 -4.83 25.73 24.47
N THR A 506 -3.58 26.16 24.70
CA THR A 506 -2.46 25.28 25.05
C THR A 506 -2.66 24.55 26.39
N GLU A 507 -3.61 25.00 27.23
CA GLU A 507 -3.93 24.43 28.54
C GLU A 507 -4.99 23.32 28.48
N PHE A 508 -5.51 22.96 27.30
CA PHE A 508 -6.50 21.88 27.16
C PHE A 508 -6.06 20.55 27.80
N PRO A 509 -4.82 20.04 27.60
CA PRO A 509 -4.38 18.82 28.26
C PRO A 509 -4.37 18.91 29.80
N GLN A 510 -4.01 20.07 30.35
CA GLN A 510 -3.98 20.37 31.79
C GLN A 510 -5.40 20.40 32.37
N ALA A 511 -6.38 20.83 31.58
CA ALA A 511 -7.80 20.77 31.90
C ALA A 511 -8.40 19.35 31.82
N GLY A 512 -7.60 18.35 31.40
CA GLY A 512 -8.03 16.97 31.25
C GLY A 512 -8.62 16.63 29.87
N ILE A 513 -8.53 17.53 28.90
CA ILE A 513 -9.02 17.31 27.53
C ILE A 513 -7.90 16.69 26.70
N ARG A 514 -8.02 15.39 26.39
CA ARG A 514 -7.06 14.63 25.58
C ARG A 514 -7.66 14.13 24.28
N THR A 515 -8.96 13.86 24.28
CA THR A 515 -9.71 13.27 23.17
C THR A 515 -10.92 14.11 22.84
N VAL A 516 -11.07 14.45 21.55
CA VAL A 516 -12.17 15.27 21.05
C VAL A 516 -12.90 14.53 19.94
N LEU A 517 -14.21 14.38 20.05
CA LEU A 517 -15.06 13.93 18.96
C LEU A 517 -15.55 15.14 18.17
N ASP A 518 -15.10 15.31 16.94
CA ASP A 518 -15.45 16.43 16.07
C ASP A 518 -16.51 16.00 15.05
N ILE A 519 -17.77 16.37 15.32
CA ILE A 519 -18.93 16.02 14.48
C ILE A 519 -19.08 17.07 13.39
N GLY A 520 -18.94 16.66 12.13
CA GLY A 520 -19.01 17.56 10.98
C GLY A 520 -17.81 18.50 10.91
N CYS A 521 -16.60 17.93 10.83
CA CYS A 521 -15.34 18.67 10.93
C CYS A 521 -15.04 19.65 9.79
N GLY A 522 -15.91 19.77 8.78
CA GLY A 522 -15.73 20.67 7.63
C GLY A 522 -14.46 20.34 6.86
N PHE A 523 -13.50 21.27 6.86
CA PHE A 523 -12.19 21.04 6.24
C PHE A 523 -11.18 20.34 7.17
N GLY A 524 -11.52 20.10 8.45
CA GLY A 524 -10.62 19.51 9.45
C GLY A 524 -9.67 20.50 10.12
N SER A 525 -9.89 21.81 9.98
CA SER A 525 -8.95 22.83 10.48
C SER A 525 -8.89 22.91 12.00
N PHE A 526 -10.03 22.72 12.70
CA PHE A 526 -10.05 22.66 14.16
C PHE A 526 -9.28 21.44 14.67
N GLY A 527 -9.55 20.25 14.12
CA GLY A 527 -8.78 19.04 14.41
C GLY A 527 -7.28 19.21 14.14
N ALA A 528 -6.90 19.81 13.01
CA ALA A 528 -5.49 20.12 12.71
C ALA A 528 -4.82 21.00 13.77
N HIS A 529 -5.54 21.98 14.32
CA HIS A 529 -5.05 22.83 15.40
C HIS A 529 -4.89 22.05 16.71
N LEU A 530 -5.91 21.26 17.08
CA LEU A 530 -5.90 20.41 18.28
C LEU A 530 -4.73 19.39 18.29
N VAL A 531 -4.43 18.76 17.16
CA VAL A 531 -3.26 17.86 17.05
C VAL A 531 -1.96 18.60 17.35
N SER A 532 -1.85 19.89 16.98
CA SER A 532 -0.66 20.69 17.30
C SER A 532 -0.51 21.01 18.79
N LEU A 533 -1.60 20.87 19.56
CA LEU A 533 -1.67 21.01 21.01
C LEU A 533 -1.57 19.66 21.76
N ASN A 534 -1.21 18.57 21.07
CA ASN A 534 -1.23 17.20 21.60
C ASN A 534 -2.61 16.73 22.10
N VAL A 535 -3.68 17.25 21.52
CA VAL A 535 -5.05 16.77 21.73
C VAL A 535 -5.41 15.88 20.54
N MET A 536 -6.00 14.71 20.78
CA MET A 536 -6.37 13.72 19.74
C MET A 536 -7.81 13.95 19.28
N PRO A 537 -8.07 14.59 18.13
CA PRO A 537 -9.39 14.65 17.53
C PRO A 537 -9.69 13.38 16.73
N ILE A 538 -10.96 12.99 16.70
CA ILE A 538 -11.50 12.06 15.71
C ILE A 538 -12.66 12.77 15.02
N CYS A 539 -12.53 13.00 13.71
CA CYS A 539 -13.63 13.55 12.93
C CYS A 539 -14.65 12.46 12.55
N ILE A 540 -15.94 12.73 12.75
CA ILE A 540 -17.02 11.94 12.20
C ILE A 540 -17.96 12.85 11.41
N ALA A 541 -18.20 12.48 10.16
CA ALA A 541 -19.23 13.13 9.35
C ALA A 541 -19.91 12.11 8.44
N GLU A 542 -21.03 12.54 7.86
CA GLU A 542 -21.77 11.72 6.91
C GLU A 542 -20.98 11.47 5.62
N TYR A 543 -21.39 10.41 4.92
CA TYR A 543 -20.87 10.14 3.59
C TYR A 543 -21.38 11.20 2.61
N GLU A 544 -20.45 11.84 1.90
CA GLU A 544 -20.78 12.73 0.79
C GLU A 544 -20.13 12.19 -0.49
N ALA A 545 -20.90 12.09 -1.57
CA ALA A 545 -20.46 11.49 -2.84
C ALA A 545 -19.43 12.33 -3.61
N SER A 546 -19.23 13.58 -3.18
CA SER A 546 -18.41 14.60 -3.85
C SER A 546 -17.61 15.40 -2.82
N GLY A 547 -16.46 14.87 -2.42
CA GLY A 547 -15.50 15.57 -1.57
C GLY A 547 -16.01 15.77 -0.13
N SER A 548 -16.16 14.67 0.60
CA SER A 548 -16.59 14.67 2.00
C SER A 548 -15.56 15.27 2.95
N GLN A 549 -16.06 15.85 4.03
CA GLN A 549 -15.33 16.32 5.21
C GLN A 549 -14.37 15.25 5.75
N VAL A 550 -14.80 13.99 5.79
CA VAL A 550 -13.96 12.86 6.22
C VAL A 550 -12.81 12.64 5.24
N GLN A 551 -13.08 12.62 3.93
CA GLN A 551 -12.03 12.42 2.92
C GLN A 551 -10.97 13.52 3.00
N LEU A 552 -11.39 14.77 3.22
CA LEU A 552 -10.50 15.91 3.39
C LEU A 552 -9.63 15.78 4.64
N ALA A 553 -10.23 15.44 5.79
CA ALA A 553 -9.49 15.22 7.02
C ALA A 553 -8.45 14.09 6.87
N LEU A 554 -8.81 12.97 6.24
CA LEU A 554 -7.91 11.84 5.99
C LEU A 554 -6.76 12.20 5.06
N GLU A 555 -7.00 12.95 3.98
CA GLU A 555 -5.94 13.42 3.07
C GLU A 555 -5.01 14.44 3.74
N ARG A 556 -5.52 15.22 4.69
CA ARG A 556 -4.73 16.09 5.56
C ARG A 556 -3.91 15.33 6.61
N GLY A 557 -4.12 14.02 6.73
CA GLY A 557 -3.45 13.15 7.69
C GLY A 557 -4.04 13.19 9.10
N LEU A 558 -5.32 13.56 9.25
CA LEU A 558 -6.04 13.59 10.53
C LEU A 558 -6.89 12.33 10.72
N PRO A 559 -7.14 11.87 11.96
CA PRO A 559 -8.05 10.77 12.24
C PRO A 559 -9.50 11.14 11.88
N ALA A 560 -10.13 10.38 11.00
CA ALA A 560 -11.52 10.58 10.64
C ALA A 560 -12.20 9.27 10.21
N MET A 561 -13.53 9.23 10.31
CA MET A 561 -14.34 8.07 9.97
C MET A 561 -15.71 8.52 9.47
N ILE A 562 -16.27 7.76 8.53
CA ILE A 562 -17.64 7.99 8.07
C ILE A 562 -18.60 7.46 9.14
N GLY A 563 -19.53 8.29 9.57
CA GLY A 563 -20.53 7.91 10.57
C GLY A 563 -21.84 8.64 10.35
N ASN A 564 -22.93 7.90 10.54
CA ASN A 564 -24.26 8.48 10.65
C ASN A 564 -24.63 8.50 12.12
N PHE A 565 -24.94 9.69 12.62
CA PHE A 565 -25.28 9.96 14.01
C PHE A 565 -26.79 10.18 14.20
N PHE A 566 -27.59 10.17 13.13
CA PHE A 566 -29.01 10.52 13.17
C PHE A 566 -29.93 9.38 13.60
N SER A 567 -29.56 8.13 13.34
CA SER A 567 -30.43 6.95 13.50
C SER A 567 -29.84 5.85 14.37
N LYS A 568 -28.51 5.78 14.44
CA LYS A 568 -27.76 4.73 15.12
C LYS A 568 -26.75 5.32 16.10
N GLN A 569 -26.48 4.59 17.17
CA GLN A 569 -25.40 4.88 18.10
C GLN A 569 -24.05 4.77 17.39
N LEU A 570 -23.15 5.68 17.72
CA LEU A 570 -21.78 5.64 17.27
C LEU A 570 -21.06 4.42 17.85
N PRO A 571 -20.07 3.84 17.13
CA PRO A 571 -19.33 2.64 17.52
C PRO A 571 -18.30 2.89 18.64
N TYR A 572 -18.67 3.69 19.64
CA TYR A 572 -17.87 3.98 20.83
C TYR A 572 -18.65 3.57 22.08
N PRO A 573 -18.01 2.97 23.10
CA PRO A 573 -18.60 2.74 24.41
C PRO A 573 -19.09 4.02 25.07
N ALA A 574 -19.91 3.90 26.11
CA ALA A 574 -20.24 5.07 26.94
C ALA A 574 -18.97 5.67 27.58
N LEU A 575 -18.94 6.97 27.85
CA LEU A 575 -17.83 7.69 28.50
C LEU A 575 -16.51 7.54 27.72
N SER A 576 -16.51 7.92 26.45
CA SER A 576 -15.40 7.73 25.50
C SER A 576 -14.54 8.99 25.29
N PHE A 577 -15.17 10.17 25.18
CA PHE A 577 -14.49 11.42 24.81
C PHE A 577 -14.54 12.47 25.91
N ASP A 578 -13.52 13.32 25.97
CA ASP A 578 -13.42 14.41 26.95
C ASP A 578 -14.21 15.65 26.49
N MET A 579 -14.27 15.85 25.17
CA MET A 579 -15.05 16.91 24.54
C MET A 579 -15.74 16.38 23.27
N VAL A 580 -16.96 16.82 23.04
CA VAL A 580 -17.68 16.64 21.77
C VAL A 580 -17.91 18.01 21.17
N HIS A 581 -17.51 18.19 19.93
CA HIS A 581 -17.54 19.47 19.22
C HIS A 581 -18.39 19.34 17.95
N CYS A 582 -19.24 20.33 17.69
CA CYS A 582 -19.88 20.55 16.39
C CYS A 582 -19.91 22.05 16.11
N ALA A 583 -19.29 22.47 14.99
CA ALA A 583 -19.38 23.83 14.49
C ALA A 583 -20.05 23.81 13.11
N GLN A 584 -21.23 24.43 13.02
CA GLN A 584 -22.02 24.53 11.78
C GLN A 584 -22.29 23.17 11.10
N CYS A 585 -22.39 22.09 11.88
CA CYS A 585 -22.51 20.73 11.34
C CYS A 585 -23.86 20.43 10.66
N GLY A 586 -24.76 21.41 10.50
CA GLY A 586 -26.07 21.25 9.86
C GLY A 586 -27.07 20.39 10.64
N ILE A 587 -26.69 19.89 11.82
CA ILE A 587 -27.52 19.04 12.66
C ILE A 587 -28.59 19.88 13.35
N THR A 588 -29.84 19.43 13.24
CA THR A 588 -30.98 20.04 13.91
C THR A 588 -31.23 19.33 15.25
N TRP A 589 -30.69 19.90 16.33
CA TRP A 589 -30.63 19.28 17.66
C TRP A 589 -31.99 19.22 18.40
N ASP A 590 -33.05 19.84 17.87
CA ASP A 590 -34.35 19.98 18.52
C ASP A 590 -35.47 19.05 18.00
N ILE A 591 -35.25 18.27 16.91
CA ILE A 591 -36.33 17.55 16.19
C ILE A 591 -36.60 16.11 16.68
N LYS A 592 -35.60 15.39 17.23
CA LYS A 592 -35.74 13.95 17.56
C LYS A 592 -35.78 13.67 19.06
N ASP A 593 -36.70 14.27 19.82
CA ASP A 593 -36.93 13.93 21.25
C ASP A 593 -35.66 13.74 22.09
N ALA A 594 -34.67 14.64 21.96
CA ALA A 594 -33.38 14.56 22.65
C ALA A 594 -32.42 13.43 22.27
N MET A 595 -32.78 12.53 21.35
CA MET A 595 -32.02 11.30 21.05
C MET A 595 -30.55 11.57 20.67
N LEU A 596 -30.31 12.62 19.88
CA LEU A 596 -28.97 13.04 19.49
C LEU A 596 -28.16 13.53 20.70
N LEU A 597 -28.78 14.34 21.57
CA LEU A 597 -28.11 14.82 22.78
C LEU A 597 -27.84 13.68 23.77
N LEU A 598 -28.71 12.67 23.84
CA LEU A 598 -28.49 11.45 24.62
C LEU A 598 -27.33 10.63 24.10
N GLU A 599 -27.13 10.59 22.78
CA GLU A 599 -25.95 9.94 22.20
C GLU A 599 -24.66 10.72 22.51
N VAL A 600 -24.69 12.06 22.48
CA VAL A 600 -23.58 12.88 22.97
C VAL A 600 -23.31 12.59 24.44
N ASP A 601 -24.34 12.59 25.29
CA ASP A 601 -24.21 12.27 26.72
C ASP A 601 -23.62 10.90 26.94
N ARG A 602 -24.04 9.90 26.17
CA ARG A 602 -23.51 8.55 26.24
C ARG A 602 -22.00 8.55 26.00
N VAL A 603 -21.52 9.18 24.93
CA VAL A 603 -20.09 9.16 24.58
C VAL A 603 -19.24 10.16 25.37
N LEU A 604 -19.84 11.18 26.00
CA LEU A 604 -19.13 12.21 26.76
C LEU A 604 -18.81 11.75 28.18
N LYS A 605 -17.56 11.96 28.61
CA LYS A 605 -17.08 11.63 29.96
C LYS A 605 -17.59 12.61 31.03
N PRO A 606 -17.62 12.20 32.32
CA PRO A 606 -18.02 13.09 33.40
C PRO A 606 -17.08 14.30 33.51
N GLY A 607 -17.63 15.49 33.74
CA GLY A 607 -16.87 16.74 33.73
C GLY A 607 -16.42 17.20 32.34
N GLY A 608 -16.75 16.45 31.28
CA GLY A 608 -16.43 16.77 29.89
C GLY A 608 -17.35 17.83 29.28
N TYR A 609 -16.96 18.31 28.10
CA TYR A 609 -17.56 19.48 27.47
C TYR A 609 -18.26 19.15 26.15
N PHE A 610 -19.44 19.74 25.94
CA PHE A 610 -20.10 19.78 24.64
C PHE A 610 -20.05 21.21 24.08
N VAL A 611 -19.43 21.37 22.91
CA VAL A 611 -19.29 22.65 22.22
C VAL A 611 -20.18 22.64 20.98
N LEU A 612 -21.09 23.61 20.89
CA LEU A 612 -21.95 23.80 19.73
C LEU A 612 -21.83 25.23 19.21
N THR A 613 -21.45 25.39 17.96
CA THR A 613 -21.52 26.66 17.24
C THR A 613 -22.56 26.56 16.12
N SER A 614 -23.61 27.37 16.17
CA SER A 614 -24.69 27.34 15.17
C SER A 614 -25.06 28.76 14.74
N PRO A 615 -25.08 29.06 13.43
CA PRO A 615 -25.37 30.41 12.96
C PRO A 615 -26.80 30.79 13.29
N THR A 616 -26.97 31.96 13.90
CA THR A 616 -28.30 32.55 14.07
C THR A 616 -28.75 33.08 12.71
N SER A 617 -29.89 32.61 12.19
CA SER A 617 -30.43 33.16 10.95
C SER A 617 -30.68 34.66 11.15
N LYS A 618 -29.82 35.52 10.59
CA LYS A 618 -30.12 36.94 10.45
C LYS A 618 -31.26 37.04 9.46
N ALA A 619 -32.50 37.02 9.96
CA ALA A 619 -33.66 37.38 9.19
C ALA A 619 -33.43 38.79 8.64
N GLN A 620 -33.22 38.87 7.33
CA GLN A 620 -33.13 40.12 6.60
C GLN A 620 -34.53 40.74 6.60
N GLY A 621 -34.82 41.55 7.61
CA GLY A 621 -36.12 42.20 7.78
C GLY A 621 -36.25 42.83 9.16
N ASN A 622 -36.34 44.16 9.18
CA ASN A 622 -36.49 45.00 10.37
C ASN A 622 -37.61 44.52 11.31
N SER A 623 -37.24 43.84 12.39
CA SER A 623 -38.08 43.60 13.57
C SER A 623 -37.14 43.43 14.77
N PRO A 624 -37.22 44.30 15.79
CA PRO A 624 -36.47 44.12 17.02
C PRO A 624 -37.10 42.97 17.84
N GLU A 625 -36.23 42.09 18.35
CA GLU A 625 -36.43 41.25 19.56
C GLU A 625 -37.07 39.85 19.50
N THR A 626 -37.52 39.26 18.36
CA THR A 626 -38.31 37.99 18.48
C THR A 626 -37.84 36.70 17.78
N LYS A 627 -36.56 36.54 17.35
CA LYS A 627 -36.10 35.26 16.74
C LYS A 627 -34.66 34.81 17.06
N LYS A 628 -34.05 35.25 18.18
CA LYS A 628 -32.68 34.84 18.58
C LYS A 628 -32.61 33.57 19.45
N THR A 629 -33.75 32.92 19.75
CA THR A 629 -33.93 32.18 21.01
C THR A 629 -34.58 30.79 20.93
N SER A 630 -34.72 30.12 19.77
CA SER A 630 -35.45 28.82 19.75
C SER A 630 -34.57 27.58 19.98
N ILE A 631 -33.41 27.48 19.31
CA ILE A 631 -32.58 26.25 19.35
C ILE A 631 -31.77 26.19 20.64
N SER A 632 -31.02 27.25 20.98
CA SER A 632 -30.20 27.30 22.20
C SER A 632 -31.04 27.12 23.47
N THR A 633 -32.23 27.74 23.53
CA THR A 633 -33.15 27.59 24.67
C THR A 633 -33.67 26.16 24.80
N ARG A 634 -34.00 25.48 23.68
CA ARG A 634 -34.44 24.07 23.73
C ARG A 634 -33.31 23.11 24.15
N VAL A 635 -32.10 23.31 23.61
CA VAL A 635 -30.92 22.53 24.00
C VAL A 635 -30.59 22.77 25.47
N ASP A 636 -30.70 24.01 25.97
CA ASP A 636 -30.48 24.35 27.38
C ASP A 636 -31.55 23.76 28.33
N GLU A 637 -32.82 23.79 27.93
CA GLU A 637 -33.89 23.13 28.70
C GLU A 637 -33.69 21.61 28.78
N LEU A 638 -33.19 21.02 27.69
CA LEU A 638 -32.94 19.59 27.63
C LEU A 638 -31.65 19.20 28.37
N SER A 639 -30.60 20.01 28.30
CA SER A 639 -29.31 19.77 28.96
C SER A 639 -29.50 19.66 30.47
N LYS A 640 -30.38 20.49 31.06
CA LYS A 640 -30.79 20.40 32.47
C LYS A 640 -31.43 19.06 32.85
N LYS A 641 -32.14 18.39 31.92
CA LYS A 641 -32.77 17.05 32.15
C LYS A 641 -31.76 15.91 32.17
N ILE A 642 -30.59 16.11 31.57
CA ILE A 642 -29.49 15.14 31.48
C ILE A 642 -28.29 15.52 32.37
N CYS A 643 -28.51 16.38 33.38
CA CYS A 643 -27.48 16.80 34.34
C CYS A 643 -26.28 17.53 33.72
N TRP A 644 -26.55 18.38 32.74
CA TRP A 644 -25.55 19.29 32.18
C TRP A 644 -25.81 20.73 32.64
N SER A 645 -24.75 21.51 32.74
CA SER A 645 -24.79 22.94 33.04
C SER A 645 -24.19 23.74 31.88
N LEU A 646 -24.81 24.86 31.52
CA LEU A 646 -24.20 25.82 30.59
C LEU A 646 -23.03 26.51 31.30
N SER A 647 -21.81 26.24 30.86
CA SER A 647 -20.58 26.77 31.45
C SER A 647 -20.17 28.11 30.84
N GLY A 648 -20.49 28.32 29.56
CA GLY A 648 -20.20 29.56 28.87
C GLY A 648 -21.02 29.74 27.60
N GLN A 649 -21.25 30.99 27.23
CA GLN A 649 -21.79 31.37 25.93
C GLN A 649 -21.05 32.60 25.43
N GLN A 650 -20.52 32.55 24.21
CA GLN A 650 -19.86 33.66 23.55
C GLN A 650 -20.17 33.64 22.07
N ASP A 651 -20.60 34.78 21.53
CA ASP A 651 -21.11 34.92 20.16
C ASP A 651 -22.19 33.87 19.83
N GLU A 652 -21.92 33.00 18.86
CA GLU A 652 -22.80 31.91 18.41
C GLU A 652 -22.35 30.54 18.94
N THR A 653 -21.40 30.53 19.88
CA THR A 653 -20.80 29.34 20.49
C THR A 653 -21.34 29.13 21.90
N PHE A 654 -21.79 27.90 22.17
CA PHE A 654 -22.34 27.47 23.45
C PHE A 654 -21.52 26.31 23.99
N LEU A 655 -21.19 26.38 25.28
CA LEU A 655 -20.40 25.38 25.99
C LEU A 655 -21.20 24.82 27.17
N TRP A 656 -21.54 23.54 27.11
CA TRP A 656 -22.13 22.80 28.23
C TRP A 656 -21.10 21.86 28.84
N GLN A 657 -21.22 21.64 30.15
CA GLN A 657 -20.42 20.68 30.89
C GLN A 657 -21.32 19.61 31.50
N LYS A 658 -20.94 18.34 31.32
CA LYS A 658 -21.60 17.18 31.95
C LYS A 658 -21.22 17.11 33.42
N ALA A 659 -22.18 16.80 34.29
CA ALA A 659 -21.92 16.66 35.72
C ALA A 659 -20.77 15.67 36.03
N ALA A 660 -19.88 16.08 36.92
CA ALA A 660 -18.79 15.22 37.41
C ALA A 660 -19.29 14.12 38.36
N ASP A 661 -20.31 14.42 39.17
CA ASP A 661 -20.91 13.49 40.13
C ASP A 661 -22.17 12.83 39.54
N PRO A 662 -22.28 11.48 39.52
CA PRO A 662 -23.47 10.78 39.01
C PRO A 662 -24.71 10.97 39.92
N ASN A 663 -24.57 11.45 41.16
CA ASN A 663 -25.68 11.64 42.09
C ASN A 663 -26.76 12.59 41.55
N CYS A 664 -26.40 13.52 40.66
CA CYS A 664 -27.38 14.40 40.00
C CYS A 664 -28.49 13.60 39.32
N TYR A 665 -28.19 12.45 38.71
CA TYR A 665 -29.19 11.65 38.00
C TYR A 665 -30.23 11.02 38.93
N SER A 666 -29.90 10.86 40.22
CA SER A 666 -30.77 10.29 41.25
C SER A 666 -31.71 11.34 41.89
N SER A 667 -31.31 12.61 41.90
CA SER A 667 -32.04 13.71 42.53
C SER A 667 -32.92 14.52 41.57
N ARG A 668 -33.06 14.08 40.31
CA ARG A 668 -33.84 14.78 39.27
C ARG A 668 -35.33 14.85 39.66
N SER A 669 -35.87 16.07 39.73
CA SER A 669 -37.20 16.38 40.27
C SER A 669 -38.39 15.90 39.43
N GLN A 670 -38.17 15.49 38.17
CA GLN A 670 -39.19 14.86 37.31
C GLN A 670 -38.53 13.87 36.33
N ALA A 671 -38.97 12.61 36.39
CA ALA A 671 -38.48 11.47 35.60
C ALA A 671 -38.89 11.58 34.11
N SER A 672 -38.37 12.57 33.38
CA SER A 672 -38.68 12.76 31.95
C SER A 672 -37.87 11.86 31.02
N ILE A 673 -36.62 11.50 31.37
CA ILE A 673 -35.77 10.58 30.59
C ILE A 673 -35.24 9.46 31.51
N PRO A 674 -35.56 8.18 31.22
CA PRO A 674 -35.17 7.05 32.05
C PRO A 674 -33.67 6.74 31.96
N LEU A 675 -33.14 6.05 32.98
CA LEU A 675 -31.83 5.41 32.92
C LEU A 675 -31.92 4.08 32.17
N CYS A 676 -30.91 3.73 31.39
CA CYS A 676 -30.86 2.44 30.69
C CYS A 676 -30.71 1.29 31.70
N LYS A 677 -31.30 0.12 31.37
CA LYS A 677 -31.26 -1.08 32.23
C LYS A 677 -29.95 -1.85 32.09
N ASP A 678 -29.43 -1.94 30.88
CA ASP A 678 -28.20 -2.66 30.52
C ASP A 678 -27.12 -1.63 30.17
N ASP A 679 -26.19 -1.36 31.10
CA ASP A 679 -25.09 -0.38 30.91
C ASP A 679 -23.88 -0.98 30.16
N ASP A 680 -23.88 -2.31 29.95
CA ASP A 680 -22.73 -3.09 29.45
C ASP A 680 -22.88 -3.58 27.99
N SER A 681 -23.98 -3.27 27.29
CA SER A 681 -24.15 -3.68 25.88
C SER A 681 -23.13 -2.97 24.98
N VAL A 682 -22.40 -3.72 24.16
CA VAL A 682 -21.44 -3.17 23.18
C VAL A 682 -22.21 -2.46 22.06
N PRO A 683 -22.15 -1.12 21.95
CA PRO A 683 -22.95 -0.38 20.99
C PRO A 683 -22.23 -0.38 19.64
N TYR A 684 -22.57 -1.35 18.79
CA TYR A 684 -22.14 -1.37 17.39
C TYR A 684 -23.32 -1.06 16.47
N TYR A 685 -23.46 0.21 16.08
CA TYR A 685 -24.50 0.69 15.16
C TYR A 685 -25.93 0.24 15.53
N GLN A 686 -26.21 0.13 16.82
CA GLN A 686 -27.56 -0.14 17.34
C GLN A 686 -28.44 1.09 17.14
N PRO A 687 -29.78 0.95 17.03
CA PRO A 687 -30.68 2.09 17.02
C PRO A 687 -30.45 3.00 18.23
N LEU A 688 -30.60 4.32 18.05
CA LEU A 688 -30.55 5.26 19.16
C LEU A 688 -31.59 4.87 20.24
N VAL A 689 -31.20 4.98 21.52
CA VAL A 689 -32.05 4.61 22.66
C VAL A 689 -32.47 5.86 23.46
N PRO A 690 -33.74 5.98 23.88
CA PRO A 690 -34.25 7.13 24.63
C PRO A 690 -33.95 7.01 26.13
N CYS A 691 -32.71 6.68 26.51
CA CYS A 691 -32.31 6.54 27.91
C CYS A 691 -30.85 6.95 28.13
N ILE A 692 -30.53 7.31 29.36
CA ILE A 692 -29.17 7.73 29.77
C ILE A 692 -28.37 6.49 30.19
N SER A 693 -27.17 6.32 29.62
CA SER A 693 -26.28 5.18 29.89
C SER A 693 -24.99 5.60 30.60
N GLY A 694 -24.28 4.63 31.17
CA GLY A 694 -22.97 4.76 31.79
C GLY A 694 -22.99 5.23 33.25
N THR A 695 -24.14 5.58 33.81
CA THR A 695 -24.26 6.17 35.17
C THR A 695 -23.82 5.24 36.29
N LYS A 696 -23.86 3.91 36.08
CA LYS A 696 -23.41 2.91 37.07
C LYS A 696 -22.03 2.36 36.77
N SER A 697 -21.38 2.86 35.72
CA SER A 697 -20.08 2.40 35.28
C SER A 697 -19.00 2.75 36.30
N LYS A 698 -18.12 1.78 36.60
CA LYS A 698 -16.88 2.04 37.36
C LYS A 698 -15.94 3.03 36.66
N ARG A 699 -16.15 3.26 35.35
CA ARG A 699 -15.42 4.25 34.52
C ARG A 699 -15.97 5.67 34.67
N TRP A 700 -16.92 5.92 35.57
CA TRP A 700 -17.39 7.28 35.86
C TRP A 700 -16.31 8.07 36.64
N ILE A 701 -15.31 8.54 35.92
CA ILE A 701 -14.17 9.30 36.46
C ILE A 701 -14.15 10.67 35.79
N PRO A 702 -14.27 11.77 36.56
CA PRO A 702 -14.18 13.13 36.02
C PRO A 702 -12.89 13.37 35.24
N ILE A 703 -12.97 14.13 34.14
CA ILE A 703 -11.81 14.39 33.27
C ILE A 703 -10.65 15.07 34.02
N GLN A 704 -10.95 15.87 35.05
CA GLN A 704 -9.99 16.59 35.87
C GLN A 704 -9.24 15.68 36.87
N ASN A 705 -9.82 14.55 37.24
CA ASN A 705 -9.26 13.64 38.25
C ASN A 705 -8.39 12.53 37.64
N ARG A 706 -8.21 12.51 36.31
CA ARG A 706 -7.40 11.50 35.64
C ARG A 706 -5.91 11.80 35.73
N SER A 707 -5.11 10.76 35.98
CA SER A 707 -3.66 10.87 36.07
C SER A 707 -3.08 11.41 34.75
N THR A 708 -2.13 12.33 34.81
CA THR A 708 -1.53 13.01 33.64
C THR A 708 -0.51 12.14 32.90
N ALA A 709 -0.13 10.99 33.44
CA ALA A 709 0.90 10.13 32.86
C ALA A 709 0.32 9.24 31.75
N SER A 710 1.02 9.15 30.62
CA SER A 710 0.73 8.19 29.53
C SER A 710 0.92 6.71 29.92
N GLY A 711 1.29 6.45 31.18
CA GLY A 711 1.40 5.11 31.76
C GLY A 711 0.11 4.76 32.50
N THR A 712 -0.46 3.59 32.19
CA THR A 712 -1.63 3.07 32.89
C THR A 712 -1.26 2.76 34.34
N SER A 713 -1.98 3.38 35.28
CA SER A 713 -1.91 3.00 36.69
C SER A 713 -2.48 1.58 36.89
N LEU A 714 -2.00 0.85 37.91
CA LEU A 714 -2.62 -0.41 38.34
C LEU A 714 -4.13 -0.23 38.64
N SER A 715 -4.50 0.88 39.26
CA SER A 715 -5.89 1.21 39.55
C SER A 715 -6.73 1.46 38.29
N GLU A 716 -6.12 1.95 37.21
CA GLU A 716 -6.81 2.15 35.93
C GLU A 716 -7.07 0.80 35.25
N LEU A 717 -6.10 -0.12 35.25
CA LEU A 717 -6.28 -1.47 34.69
C LEU A 717 -7.39 -2.26 35.40
N GLU A 718 -7.47 -2.16 36.74
CA GLU A 718 -8.53 -2.80 37.53
C GLU A 718 -9.93 -2.31 37.16
N ILE A 719 -10.10 -1.02 36.83
CA ILE A 719 -11.39 -0.45 36.40
C ILE A 719 -11.87 -1.08 35.09
N HIS A 720 -10.95 -1.50 34.22
CA HIS A 720 -11.24 -2.25 32.99
C HIS A 720 -11.24 -3.77 33.17
N GLY A 721 -10.99 -4.25 34.40
CA GLY A 721 -10.86 -5.67 34.73
C GLY A 721 -9.67 -6.36 34.08
N ILE A 722 -8.62 -5.61 33.73
CA ILE A 722 -7.42 -6.12 33.05
C ILE A 722 -6.39 -6.51 34.11
N LYS A 723 -5.77 -7.68 33.96
CA LYS A 723 -4.69 -8.11 34.86
C LYS A 723 -3.38 -7.43 34.47
N PRO A 724 -2.60 -6.90 35.42
CA PRO A 724 -1.32 -6.25 35.12
C PRO A 724 -0.36 -7.14 34.33
N GLU A 725 -0.29 -8.44 34.70
CA GLU A 725 0.62 -9.39 34.04
C GLU A 725 0.27 -9.57 32.56
N GLU A 726 -1.02 -9.70 32.25
CA GLU A 726 -1.53 -9.83 30.87
C GLU A 726 -1.19 -8.58 30.04
N PHE A 727 -1.32 -7.40 30.64
CA PHE A 727 -1.04 -6.13 29.98
C PHE A 727 0.47 -5.93 29.73
N ASP A 728 1.31 -6.29 30.70
CA ASP A 728 2.77 -6.19 30.60
C ASP A 728 3.34 -7.18 29.58
N GLU A 729 2.84 -8.41 29.55
CA GLU A 729 3.20 -9.40 28.53
C GLU A 729 2.93 -8.87 27.12
N ASP A 730 1.73 -8.31 26.88
CA ASP A 730 1.36 -7.73 25.58
C ASP A 730 2.28 -6.55 25.21
N ILE A 731 2.62 -5.66 26.16
CA ILE A 731 3.60 -4.59 25.92
C ILE A 731 4.96 -5.13 25.47
N GLN A 732 5.47 -6.18 26.12
CA GLN A 732 6.77 -6.74 25.77
C GLN A 732 6.74 -7.38 24.39
N VAL A 733 5.66 -8.09 24.05
CA VAL A 733 5.44 -8.63 22.70
C VAL A 733 5.51 -7.51 21.67
N TRP A 734 4.81 -6.40 21.87
CA TRP A 734 4.83 -5.28 20.91
C TRP A 734 6.16 -4.56 20.82
N ARG A 735 6.88 -4.41 21.93
CA ARG A 735 8.25 -3.86 21.92
C ARG A 735 9.20 -4.73 21.11
N SER A 736 9.14 -6.04 21.27
CA SER A 736 9.96 -7.01 20.52
C SER A 736 9.54 -7.07 19.05
N ALA A 737 8.25 -7.18 18.77
CA ALA A 737 7.70 -7.24 17.42
C ALA A 737 8.13 -6.01 16.60
N LEU A 738 7.98 -4.80 17.18
CA LEU A 738 8.35 -3.57 16.48
C LEU A 738 9.87 -3.48 16.23
N LYS A 739 10.72 -3.98 17.14
CA LYS A 739 12.17 -4.09 16.86
C LYS A 739 12.45 -5.04 15.68
N ASN A 740 11.73 -6.15 15.61
CA ASN A 740 12.00 -7.23 14.67
C ASN A 740 11.56 -6.91 13.24
N TYR A 741 10.37 -6.31 13.04
CA TYR A 741 9.86 -6.06 11.68
C TYR A 741 9.91 -4.60 11.22
N TRP A 742 10.07 -3.61 12.10
CA TRP A 742 10.07 -2.21 11.67
C TRP A 742 11.26 -1.89 10.74
N SER A 743 12.42 -2.49 11.00
CA SER A 743 13.60 -2.43 10.13
C SER A 743 13.36 -3.11 8.78
N LEU A 744 12.42 -4.06 8.72
CA LEU A 744 12.06 -4.81 7.52
C LEU A 744 11.08 -4.05 6.61
N LEU A 745 10.40 -3.02 7.11
CA LEU A 745 9.51 -2.15 6.32
C LEU A 745 10.32 -1.23 5.41
N THR A 746 11.04 -1.82 4.46
CA THR A 746 11.84 -1.17 3.43
C THR A 746 11.50 -1.78 2.09
N PRO A 747 11.44 -1.03 0.98
CA PRO A 747 11.28 -1.61 -0.35
C PRO A 747 12.36 -2.67 -0.68
N LEU A 748 13.48 -2.66 0.05
CA LEU A 748 14.56 -3.63 -0.04
C LEU A 748 14.13 -5.04 0.36
N ILE A 749 13.08 -5.22 1.19
CA ILE A 749 12.56 -6.56 1.55
C ILE A 749 11.97 -7.32 0.34
N PHE A 750 11.53 -6.57 -0.67
CA PHE A 750 11.03 -7.12 -1.94
C PHE A 750 12.09 -7.13 -3.03
N SER A 751 13.27 -6.55 -2.78
CA SER A 751 14.40 -6.69 -3.68
C SER A 751 14.97 -8.09 -3.58
N ASP A 752 15.11 -8.80 -4.70
CA ASP A 752 15.76 -10.12 -4.77
C ASP A 752 17.30 -10.06 -4.51
N HIS A 753 17.79 -8.96 -3.94
CA HIS A 753 19.17 -8.76 -3.55
C HIS A 753 19.36 -9.18 -2.09
N PRO A 754 20.26 -10.15 -1.78
CA PRO A 754 20.47 -10.65 -0.43
C PRO A 754 21.33 -9.67 0.37
N LYS A 755 20.77 -8.54 0.78
CA LYS A 755 21.28 -7.80 1.94
C LYS A 755 20.40 -8.13 3.14
N ARG A 756 20.92 -9.02 3.98
CA ARG A 756 20.43 -9.24 5.35
C ARG A 756 20.57 -7.93 6.12
N PRO A 757 19.52 -7.44 6.83
CA PRO A 757 19.61 -6.20 7.59
C PRO A 757 20.74 -6.33 8.62
N GLY A 758 21.75 -5.47 8.54
CA GLY A 758 22.72 -5.27 9.61
C GLY A 758 22.43 -3.96 10.34
N ASP A 759 22.92 -3.81 11.57
CA ASP A 759 22.77 -2.60 12.41
C ASP A 759 23.29 -1.29 11.76
N GLU A 760 23.92 -1.37 10.57
CA GLU A 760 24.41 -0.25 9.78
C GLU A 760 23.71 -0.06 8.42
N ASP A 761 22.61 -0.76 8.14
CA ASP A 761 21.78 -0.37 7.00
C ASP A 761 21.13 1.00 7.28
N PRO A 762 21.00 1.88 6.27
CA PRO A 762 20.25 3.11 6.46
C PRO A 762 18.86 2.70 6.94
N VAL A 763 18.45 3.25 8.08
CA VAL A 763 17.07 3.19 8.61
C VAL A 763 16.13 3.31 7.40
N PRO A 764 15.03 2.52 7.31
CA PRO A 764 13.99 2.75 6.31
C PRO A 764 13.84 4.27 6.19
N PRO A 765 13.93 4.87 4.99
CA PRO A 765 13.96 6.32 4.88
C PRO A 765 12.89 6.82 5.83
N PHE A 766 13.29 7.64 6.81
CA PHE A 766 12.68 8.01 8.11
C PHE A 766 11.16 8.37 8.12
N TYR A 767 10.35 7.84 7.20
CA TYR A 767 9.60 8.70 6.29
C TYR A 767 8.50 7.97 5.48
N MET A 768 8.19 6.69 5.70
CA MET A 768 7.27 5.95 4.81
C MET A 768 5.82 5.84 5.31
N ILE A 769 5.58 5.86 6.62
CA ILE A 769 4.26 5.59 7.22
C ILE A 769 3.83 6.84 8.01
N ARG A 770 2.65 7.40 7.72
CA ARG A 770 2.07 8.57 8.41
C ARG A 770 0.93 8.16 9.34
N ASN A 771 0.15 7.18 8.92
CA ASN A 771 -0.92 6.60 9.71
C ASN A 771 -0.95 5.08 9.55
N ALA A 772 -1.32 4.40 10.62
CA ALA A 772 -1.53 2.97 10.63
C ALA A 772 -2.95 2.65 11.11
N MET A 773 -3.45 1.50 10.72
CA MET A 773 -4.64 0.89 11.32
C MET A 773 -4.22 -0.42 11.97
N ASP A 774 -4.43 -0.52 13.27
CA ASP A 774 -4.32 -1.78 13.98
C ASP A 774 -5.69 -2.44 14.00
N MET A 775 -5.86 -3.46 13.16
CA MET A 775 -7.16 -4.09 12.91
C MET A 775 -7.62 -4.97 14.08
N ASN A 776 -6.72 -5.32 15.01
CA ASN A 776 -7.04 -6.05 16.23
C ASN A 776 -6.21 -5.53 17.41
N ALA A 777 -6.53 -4.31 17.83
CA ALA A 777 -5.65 -3.53 18.68
C ALA A 777 -5.48 -4.03 20.12
N ARG A 778 -6.37 -4.92 20.60
CA ARG A 778 -6.43 -5.34 22.02
C ARG A 778 -6.34 -4.12 22.94
N TYR A 779 -5.20 -3.88 23.59
CA TYR A 779 -5.01 -2.78 24.53
C TYR A 779 -4.42 -1.49 23.91
N GLY A 780 -4.19 -1.44 22.59
CA GLY A 780 -3.57 -0.32 21.88
C GLY A 780 -2.05 -0.25 22.08
N ASN A 781 -1.42 -1.38 22.41
CA ASN A 781 -0.01 -1.42 22.75
C ASN A 781 0.93 -1.27 21.55
N LEU A 782 0.47 -1.58 20.32
CA LEU A 782 1.21 -1.19 19.11
C LEU A 782 1.36 0.33 19.01
N ASN A 783 0.29 1.09 19.27
CA ASN A 783 0.31 2.54 19.28
C ASN A 783 1.25 3.07 20.37
N LEU A 784 1.18 2.50 21.58
CA LEU A 784 2.12 2.81 22.66
C LEU A 784 3.58 2.52 22.27
N ALA A 785 3.85 1.39 21.60
CA ALA A 785 5.20 1.03 21.17
C ALA A 785 5.75 2.01 20.13
N LEU A 786 4.93 2.42 19.15
CA LEU A 786 5.27 3.44 18.16
C LEU A 786 5.58 4.79 18.81
N LEU A 787 4.72 5.23 19.74
CA LEU A 787 4.90 6.47 20.48
C LEU A 787 6.20 6.45 21.31
N ASN A 788 6.45 5.38 22.05
CA ASN A 788 7.67 5.22 22.88
C ASN A 788 8.96 5.22 22.05
N GLN A 789 8.89 4.79 20.78
CA GLN A 789 10.02 4.84 19.85
C GLN A 789 10.11 6.17 19.07
N GLY A 790 9.31 7.18 19.43
CA GLY A 790 9.32 8.48 18.79
C GLY A 790 8.89 8.46 17.32
N LYS A 791 8.06 7.49 16.92
CA LYS A 791 7.53 7.43 15.54
C LYS A 791 6.39 8.44 15.41
N SER A 792 6.49 9.33 14.42
CA SER A 792 5.44 10.31 14.10
C SER A 792 4.32 9.66 13.27
N VAL A 793 3.58 8.74 13.89
CA VAL A 793 2.50 7.97 13.28
C VAL A 793 1.33 7.90 14.25
N TRP A 794 0.13 8.29 13.81
CA TRP A 794 -1.08 8.00 14.57
C TRP A 794 -1.69 6.67 14.12
N VAL A 795 -2.33 5.97 15.05
CA VAL A 795 -2.91 4.65 14.82
C VAL A 795 -4.41 4.69 15.04
N MET A 796 -5.19 4.22 14.05
CA MET A 796 -6.58 3.83 14.27
C MET A 796 -6.61 2.46 14.95
N ASN A 797 -6.88 2.42 16.24
CA ASN A 797 -6.92 1.18 17.02
C ASN A 797 -8.32 0.55 16.93
N VAL A 798 -8.46 -0.51 16.14
CA VAL A 798 -9.75 -1.17 15.91
C VAL A 798 -9.91 -2.35 16.86
N VAL A 799 -11.04 -2.40 17.56
CA VAL A 799 -11.42 -3.52 18.44
C VAL A 799 -12.57 -4.29 17.79
N PRO A 800 -12.38 -5.58 17.42
CA PRO A 800 -13.45 -6.38 16.85
C PRO A 800 -14.65 -6.54 17.79
N VAL A 801 -15.88 -6.41 17.29
CA VAL A 801 -17.09 -6.37 18.15
C VAL A 801 -17.43 -7.68 18.87
N LYS A 802 -16.89 -8.81 18.41
CA LYS A 802 -17.12 -10.14 19.00
C LYS A 802 -16.02 -10.57 19.96
N THR A 803 -15.01 -9.74 20.18
CA THR A 803 -13.97 -9.97 21.19
C THR A 803 -14.28 -9.19 22.48
N ARG A 804 -13.41 -9.33 23.49
CA ARG A 804 -13.49 -8.52 24.70
C ARG A 804 -13.36 -7.04 24.32
N ASN A 805 -14.34 -6.23 24.73
CA ASN A 805 -14.34 -4.80 24.44
C ASN A 805 -13.26 -4.06 25.26
N THR A 806 -12.10 -3.88 24.66
CA THR A 806 -10.94 -3.17 25.19
C THR A 806 -10.85 -1.73 24.70
N LEU A 807 -11.80 -1.25 23.88
CA LEU A 807 -11.79 0.12 23.40
C LEU A 807 -11.81 1.18 24.52
N PRO A 808 -12.51 1.00 25.66
CA PRO A 808 -12.48 1.98 26.74
C PRO A 808 -11.06 2.31 27.23
N ILE A 809 -10.20 1.29 27.42
CA ILE A 809 -8.84 1.54 27.90
C ILE A 809 -7.98 2.24 26.84
N ILE A 810 -8.18 1.94 25.55
CA ILE A 810 -7.49 2.63 24.45
C ILE A 810 -7.83 4.13 24.47
N LEU A 811 -9.11 4.47 24.59
CA LEU A 811 -9.58 5.87 24.61
C LEU A 811 -9.17 6.60 25.89
N ASP A 812 -9.17 5.93 27.04
CA ASP A 812 -8.74 6.51 28.32
C ASP A 812 -7.25 6.87 28.33
N ARG A 813 -6.44 6.16 27.53
CA ARG A 813 -5.02 6.46 27.28
C ARG A 813 -4.80 7.60 26.26
N GLY A 814 -5.86 8.15 25.69
CA GLY A 814 -5.79 9.24 24.70
C GLY A 814 -5.53 8.80 23.26
N PHE A 815 -5.68 7.50 22.96
CA PHE A 815 -5.46 6.97 21.61
C PHE A 815 -6.75 6.97 20.78
N ALA A 816 -6.62 7.19 19.47
CA ALA A 816 -7.75 7.03 18.55
C ALA A 816 -8.10 5.54 18.38
N GLY A 817 -9.38 5.19 18.44
CA GLY A 817 -9.82 3.83 18.22
C GLY A 817 -11.32 3.70 18.01
N VAL A 818 -11.77 2.54 17.55
CA VAL A 818 -13.18 2.29 17.22
C VAL A 818 -13.56 0.82 17.29
N LEU A 819 -14.84 0.52 17.56
CA LEU A 819 -15.40 -0.82 17.43
C LEU A 819 -15.74 -1.11 15.97
N HIS A 820 -15.37 -2.30 15.47
CA HIS A 820 -15.73 -2.69 14.10
C HIS A 820 -16.01 -4.18 13.96
N ASP A 821 -16.96 -4.55 13.09
CA ASP A 821 -17.15 -5.92 12.62
C ASP A 821 -16.44 -6.09 11.29
N TRP A 822 -15.34 -6.85 11.27
CA TRP A 822 -14.55 -7.13 10.07
C TRP A 822 -15.24 -8.06 9.07
N CYS A 823 -16.44 -8.56 9.38
CA CYS A 823 -17.32 -9.20 8.41
C CYS A 823 -18.04 -8.15 7.51
N GLU A 824 -17.92 -6.87 7.85
CA GLU A 824 -18.40 -5.73 7.07
C GLU A 824 -17.25 -4.80 6.63
N PRO A 825 -17.41 -4.06 5.51
CA PRO A 825 -16.46 -3.04 5.09
C PRO A 825 -16.28 -1.93 6.14
N PHE A 826 -15.05 -1.44 6.29
CA PHE A 826 -14.72 -0.35 7.19
C PHE A 826 -15.24 0.99 6.63
N PRO A 827 -15.92 1.83 7.43
CA PRO A 827 -16.56 3.05 6.95
C PRO A 827 -15.54 4.18 6.77
N THR A 828 -14.71 4.04 5.74
CA THR A 828 -13.69 5.00 5.34
C THR A 828 -13.60 5.08 3.82
N TYR A 829 -12.99 6.15 3.30
CA TYR A 829 -12.70 6.29 1.87
C TYR A 829 -11.59 5.31 1.42
N PRO A 830 -11.54 4.93 0.14
CA PRO A 830 -10.42 4.14 -0.37
C PRO A 830 -9.08 4.87 -0.18
N ARG A 831 -7.97 4.13 -0.02
CA ARG A 831 -6.60 4.66 0.09
C ARG A 831 -6.41 5.63 1.27
N THR A 832 -6.84 5.19 2.45
CA THR A 832 -6.80 5.96 3.71
C THR A 832 -5.57 5.67 4.57
N TYR A 833 -5.02 4.46 4.55
CA TYR A 833 -3.97 4.03 5.49
C TYR A 833 -2.67 3.68 4.77
N ASP A 834 -1.53 4.08 5.35
CA ASP A 834 -0.21 3.70 4.84
C ASP A 834 0.22 2.32 5.32
N MET A 835 -0.30 1.89 6.48
CA MET A 835 -0.01 0.59 7.06
C MET A 835 -1.29 -0.03 7.66
N LEU A 836 -1.53 -1.30 7.34
CA LEU A 836 -2.49 -2.14 8.04
C LEU A 836 -1.71 -3.17 8.86
N HIS A 837 -2.09 -3.32 10.11
CA HIS A 837 -1.53 -4.30 11.02
C HIS A 837 -2.64 -5.18 11.56
N ALA A 838 -2.42 -6.50 11.63
CA ALA A 838 -3.35 -7.40 12.30
C ALA A 838 -2.61 -8.56 12.96
N ASN A 839 -2.89 -8.79 14.24
CA ASN A 839 -2.38 -9.93 14.99
C ASN A 839 -3.53 -10.87 15.40
N GLU A 840 -3.43 -12.13 15.00
CA GLU A 840 -4.40 -13.20 15.23
C GLU A 840 -5.83 -12.91 14.73
N LEU A 841 -6.00 -11.92 13.87
CA LEU A 841 -7.30 -11.52 13.34
C LEU A 841 -7.88 -12.56 12.38
N LEU A 842 -7.04 -13.18 11.55
CA LEU A 842 -7.51 -14.11 10.52
C LEU A 842 -7.99 -15.42 11.14
N THR A 843 -7.28 -15.92 12.16
CA THR A 843 -7.74 -17.06 12.97
C THR A 843 -9.10 -16.75 13.62
N HIS A 844 -9.24 -15.56 14.21
CA HIS A 844 -10.50 -15.14 14.81
C HIS A 844 -11.66 -15.15 13.79
N LEU A 845 -11.48 -14.51 12.63
CA LEU A 845 -12.52 -14.41 11.60
C LEU A 845 -12.86 -15.74 10.91
N SER A 846 -11.88 -16.63 10.79
CA SER A 846 -12.09 -17.98 10.24
C SER A 846 -13.10 -18.78 11.07
N SER A 847 -13.11 -18.57 12.39
CA SER A 847 -14.06 -19.23 13.29
C SER A 847 -15.50 -18.71 13.15
N GLU A 848 -15.67 -17.49 12.63
CA GLU A 848 -16.94 -16.78 12.56
C GLU A 848 -17.68 -16.92 11.22
N ARG A 849 -17.15 -17.73 10.30
CA ARG A 849 -17.65 -17.89 8.92
C ARG A 849 -17.63 -16.59 8.10
N CYS A 850 -16.77 -15.65 8.44
CA CYS A 850 -16.59 -14.44 7.65
C CYS A 850 -15.66 -14.70 6.46
N SER A 851 -15.93 -14.00 5.36
CA SER A 851 -15.19 -14.20 4.12
C SER A 851 -13.85 -13.49 4.19
N LEU A 852 -12.77 -14.24 4.43
CA LEU A 852 -11.41 -13.71 4.36
C LEU A 852 -11.12 -13.07 2.99
N MET A 853 -11.79 -13.53 1.94
CA MET A 853 -11.69 -12.90 0.62
C MET A 853 -12.15 -11.45 0.63
N ASP A 854 -13.30 -11.19 1.24
CA ASP A 854 -13.88 -9.85 1.28
C ASP A 854 -13.07 -8.94 2.21
N LEU A 855 -12.47 -9.51 3.27
CA LEU A 855 -11.48 -8.80 4.09
C LEU A 855 -10.28 -8.34 3.26
N PHE A 856 -9.67 -9.20 2.43
CA PHE A 856 -8.51 -8.81 1.62
C PHE A 856 -8.85 -7.75 0.57
N LEU A 857 -10.04 -7.81 -0.04
CA LEU A 857 -10.53 -6.75 -0.93
C LEU A 857 -10.76 -5.43 -0.19
N GLU A 858 -11.25 -5.51 1.05
CA GLU A 858 -11.44 -4.33 1.88
C GLU A 858 -10.09 -3.72 2.32
N MET A 859 -9.13 -4.55 2.71
CA MET A 859 -7.78 -4.12 3.04
C MET A 859 -7.12 -3.44 1.83
N ASP A 860 -7.25 -4.01 0.63
CA ASP A 860 -6.78 -3.40 -0.63
C ASP A 860 -7.45 -2.06 -0.92
N ARG A 861 -8.77 -1.96 -0.70
CA ARG A 861 -9.51 -0.72 -0.90
C ARG A 861 -9.01 0.39 0.02
N ILE A 862 -8.79 0.12 1.31
CA ILE A 862 -8.44 1.15 2.31
C ILE A 862 -6.94 1.44 2.39
N LEU A 863 -6.09 0.55 1.88
CA LEU A 863 -4.64 0.74 1.84
C LEU A 863 -4.26 1.70 0.72
N ARG A 864 -3.26 2.57 0.96
CA ARG A 864 -2.70 3.44 -0.08
C ARG A 864 -1.79 2.65 -1.03
N PRO A 865 -1.60 3.13 -2.27
CA PRO A 865 -0.53 2.62 -3.14
C PRO A 865 0.81 2.63 -2.41
N GLU A 866 1.60 1.56 -2.57
CA GLU A 866 2.87 1.35 -1.84
C GLU A 866 2.72 1.20 -0.32
N GLY A 867 1.48 1.05 0.17
CA GLY A 867 1.19 0.81 1.58
C GLY A 867 1.59 -0.60 2.03
N TRP A 868 1.73 -0.74 3.35
CA TRP A 868 2.23 -1.93 4.02
C TRP A 868 1.10 -2.71 4.69
N VAL A 869 1.13 -4.04 4.57
CA VAL A 869 0.33 -4.90 5.45
C VAL A 869 1.27 -5.79 6.25
N VAL A 870 1.03 -5.86 7.56
CA VAL A 870 1.73 -6.75 8.48
C VAL A 870 0.70 -7.65 9.16
N LEU A 871 0.71 -8.94 8.81
CA LEU A 871 -0.16 -9.93 9.43
C LEU A 871 0.68 -10.90 10.26
N SER A 872 0.29 -11.10 11.51
CA SER A 872 0.86 -12.11 12.40
C SER A 872 -0.24 -13.09 12.78
N ASP A 873 -0.11 -14.35 12.34
CA ASP A 873 -1.11 -15.39 12.60
C ASP A 873 -0.48 -16.79 12.51
N LYS A 874 -1.26 -17.84 12.79
CA LYS A 874 -0.84 -19.25 12.69
C LYS A 874 -0.39 -19.59 11.26
N LEU A 875 0.63 -20.43 11.11
CA LEU A 875 1.27 -20.82 9.85
C LEU A 875 0.26 -21.18 8.73
N GLY A 876 -0.69 -22.08 9.00
CA GLY A 876 -1.68 -22.50 7.99
C GLY A 876 -2.56 -21.34 7.50
N VAL A 877 -2.90 -20.41 8.39
CA VAL A 877 -3.70 -19.22 8.06
C VAL A 877 -2.88 -18.21 7.27
N ILE A 878 -1.57 -18.08 7.56
CA ILE A 878 -0.66 -17.19 6.82
C ILE A 878 -0.39 -17.71 5.40
N GLU A 879 -0.28 -19.02 5.20
CA GLU A 879 -0.18 -19.59 3.85
C GLU A 879 -1.44 -19.34 3.03
N MET A 880 -2.62 -19.43 3.65
CA MET A 880 -3.88 -19.05 3.01
C MET A 880 -3.90 -17.55 2.67
N ALA A 881 -3.53 -16.69 3.62
CA ALA A 881 -3.40 -15.25 3.43
C ALA A 881 -2.49 -14.90 2.24
N ARG A 882 -1.34 -15.60 2.10
CA ARG A 882 -0.42 -15.45 0.97
C ARG A 882 -1.08 -15.76 -0.37
N THR A 883 -1.95 -16.77 -0.44
CA THR A 883 -2.70 -17.07 -1.67
C THR A 883 -3.79 -16.03 -1.98
N LEU A 884 -4.43 -15.46 -0.96
CA LEU A 884 -5.40 -14.38 -1.13
C LEU A 884 -4.72 -13.08 -1.59
N ALA A 885 -3.59 -12.74 -0.99
CA ALA A 885 -2.74 -11.63 -1.42
C ALA A 885 -2.41 -11.71 -2.92
N ALA A 886 -1.94 -12.87 -3.40
CA ALA A 886 -1.64 -13.04 -4.82
C ALA A 886 -2.84 -12.73 -5.75
N ARG A 887 -4.08 -13.00 -5.30
CA ARG A 887 -5.29 -12.72 -6.10
C ARG A 887 -5.65 -11.24 -6.20
N VAL A 888 -5.25 -10.43 -5.21
CA VAL A 888 -5.39 -8.97 -5.20
C VAL A 888 -4.11 -8.25 -5.67
N ARG A 889 -3.18 -8.99 -6.30
CA ARG A 889 -1.92 -8.48 -6.91
C ARG A 889 -0.91 -7.91 -5.92
N TRP A 890 -0.90 -8.51 -4.75
CA TRP A 890 0.00 -8.15 -3.66
C TRP A 890 1.26 -9.05 -3.69
N GLU A 891 2.46 -8.45 -3.58
CA GLU A 891 3.73 -9.17 -3.38
C GLU A 891 4.00 -9.52 -1.90
N ALA A 892 3.86 -10.79 -1.55
CA ALA A 892 3.90 -11.25 -0.16
C ALA A 892 5.26 -11.87 0.22
N ARG A 893 5.81 -11.51 1.39
CA ARG A 893 6.95 -12.21 2.01
C ARG A 893 6.54 -12.75 3.38
N VAL A 894 6.78 -14.05 3.58
CA VAL A 894 6.58 -14.73 4.87
C VAL A 894 7.91 -14.73 5.62
N ILE A 895 7.91 -14.30 6.87
CA ILE A 895 9.09 -14.25 7.74
C ILE A 895 8.82 -15.12 8.96
N ASP A 896 9.81 -15.94 9.31
CA ASP A 896 9.81 -16.75 10.52
C ASP A 896 10.16 -15.87 11.72
N THR A 897 9.35 -15.90 12.79
CA THR A 897 9.67 -15.24 14.06
C THR A 897 10.63 -16.09 14.89
N GLU A 898 11.60 -15.46 15.55
CA GLU A 898 12.72 -16.12 16.24
C GLU A 898 12.33 -17.02 17.44
N ASP A 899 11.07 -16.94 17.91
CA ASP A 899 10.61 -17.58 19.16
C ASP A 899 10.15 -19.05 19.02
N GLY A 900 10.32 -19.69 17.85
CA GLY A 900 9.94 -21.10 17.66
C GLY A 900 8.41 -21.37 17.75
N SER A 901 7.59 -20.32 17.67
CA SER A 901 6.13 -20.41 17.58
C SER A 901 5.66 -20.67 16.15
N ASP A 902 4.45 -21.23 15.98
CA ASP A 902 3.77 -21.39 14.69
C ASP A 902 3.31 -20.05 14.08
N GLN A 903 3.68 -18.91 14.68
CA GLN A 903 3.34 -17.60 14.13
C GLN A 903 4.26 -17.25 12.96
N ARG A 904 3.68 -16.65 11.93
CA ARG A 904 4.37 -16.17 10.75
C ARG A 904 3.98 -14.73 10.46
N LEU A 905 4.97 -13.93 10.08
CA LEU A 905 4.78 -12.55 9.73
C LEU A 905 4.67 -12.42 8.21
N LEU A 906 3.53 -11.94 7.70
CA LEU A 906 3.35 -11.58 6.30
C LEU A 906 3.60 -10.08 6.13
N ILE A 907 4.69 -9.70 5.46
CA ILE A 907 4.95 -8.32 5.06
C ILE A 907 4.62 -8.16 3.58
N GLN A 908 3.88 -7.10 3.26
CA GLN A 908 3.19 -6.98 2.00
C GLN A 908 3.18 -5.54 1.51
N MET A 909 3.53 -5.31 0.24
CA MET A 909 3.44 -4.00 -0.42
C MET A 909 2.42 -4.04 -1.56
N MET A 910 1.57 -3.01 -1.65
CA MET A 910 0.70 -2.80 -2.81
C MET A 910 1.52 -2.25 -3.98
N LEU A 911 1.62 -2.99 -5.09
CA LEU A 911 2.30 -2.49 -6.29
C LEU A 911 1.51 -1.31 -6.87
N ALA A 912 2.18 -0.19 -7.16
CA ALA A 912 1.60 0.88 -7.94
C ALA A 912 1.25 0.33 -9.33
N ASP A 913 -0.04 0.33 -9.68
CA ASP A 913 -0.52 -0.10 -10.99
C ASP A 913 0.08 0.83 -12.05
N SER A 914 1.23 0.44 -12.62
CA SER A 914 1.86 1.16 -13.73
C SER A 914 0.84 1.17 -14.87
N GLY A 915 0.29 2.35 -15.13
CA GLY A 915 -0.85 2.53 -16.04
C GLY A 915 -0.75 1.70 -17.32
N GLU A 916 -1.87 1.09 -17.68
CA GLU A 916 -2.24 0.60 -19.01
C GLU A 916 -1.08 0.53 -20.02
N LYS A 917 -0.30 -0.56 -19.99
CA LYS A 917 0.17 -1.13 -21.27
C LYS A 917 -1.07 -1.66 -21.98
N SER A 918 -1.70 -0.80 -22.77
CA SER A 918 -2.68 -1.22 -23.76
C SER A 918 -2.04 -2.30 -24.63
N ARG A 919 -2.58 -3.51 -24.56
CA ARG A 919 -2.41 -4.50 -25.63
C ARG A 919 -3.17 -3.97 -26.84
N GLY A 920 -2.45 -3.30 -27.73
CA GLY A 920 -2.80 -3.14 -29.14
C GLY A 920 -2.04 -4.17 -29.96
#